data_AF-A0ABD2XAY9-F1
#
_entry.id   AF-A0ABD2XAY9-F1
#
_cell.length_a   1.000
_cell.length_b   1.000
_cell.length_c   1.000
_cell.angle_alpha   90.00
_cell.angle_beta   90.00
_cell.angle_gamma   90.00
#
_symmetry.space_group_name_H-M   'P 1'
#
loop_
_entity.id
_entity.type
_entity.pdbx_description
1 polymer ?
#
loop_
_entity_poly.entity_id
_entity_poly.type
_entity_poly.pdbx_seq_one_letter_code
_entity_poly.pdbx_strand_id
1 'polypeptide(L)'
;MEEIIKNLRCKRCKDKLHLEDTIKEIRSGLASVFVIICSKCTIHSGIGHTKLSKLLACLNVPAMSDRIFKICEEQVGQVIEKTAHESCILSAEEERQLVIENVEKICEYLPEEIAADVYGNLRMLRSSTENSTSSTDCNNNSNAFNEAVGNIINIIVSFEMGWSKRGKGRSYDSLNGYATIIGYLSGKIIDFKTYNRKCYSCDKGHDQSDHNCRKNYVGSAKSMEAAAGDHMINNSNILKEVGLNARVVIGDEDSSSIAKIRKNNSKTIYKLIDTNHRVKNHSKELYELAKTHKELNRKGVIKHLKKCLSYAVSQNRGQTAKLAKIILSIPDHVFGQHENCGEWCKKDRKKHTIELKSEELYNALKSFYTKYSINAYKFAVPASSQANESVNNIIAQKAPNSIYYSRSASADYRVANAVCTKNDGEMSLLNIKKNLDLSSNLYTSKYVSKTDNKRYTRAATTKTQEYKTRRIELTQNRENLRKLQEKSERITYASNCAMDMPQPFQEPQESTPSCNPKNIIESDFVVVYFDIETTSLALTAGILQIAAKSHDLEFSVYLNPTQAISPDASKITGLTIIGDDLYLHNTRLDNTLDLYDAFIALAEFLHKMEKPVLLVAHNATFDTQRILRAIIENNLSSYFDMIIGFVDTIPILKKSFPERKGPKAFKLASLANDLLGTNKEDGFHEALFEVVILEKLVLHINKQDELIKYLKPYNKCYQKQSEYDFIQNNMKYLESLRQVVSRELQVRMVRAGFSRSFLLKKLKEEGEKYVLDLLSEKMADGKPKITKNNMALTKIMNDLKK
;
A
#
# COMPACT_ATOMS: atom_id res chain seq x y z
N MET A 1 26.33 36.56 -34.81
CA MET A 1 25.26 35.64 -34.33
C MET A 1 25.74 34.18 -34.28
N GLU A 2 26.49 33.70 -35.27
CA GLU A 2 27.05 32.32 -35.33
C GLU A 2 27.94 31.94 -34.14
N GLU A 3 28.65 32.89 -33.55
CA GLU A 3 29.55 32.65 -32.41
C GLU A 3 28.81 32.50 -31.06
N ILE A 4 27.63 33.11 -30.94
CA ILE A 4 26.72 32.97 -29.78
C ILE A 4 26.01 31.61 -29.83
N ILE A 5 25.61 31.15 -31.02
CA ILE A 5 24.96 29.85 -31.27
C ILE A 5 25.88 28.68 -30.90
N LYS A 6 27.20 28.82 -31.04
CA LYS A 6 28.16 27.78 -30.67
C LYS A 6 28.19 27.48 -29.16
N ASN A 7 27.76 28.41 -28.32
CA ASN A 7 27.97 28.37 -26.86
C ASN A 7 26.68 28.27 -26.00
N LEU A 8 25.49 28.25 -26.62
CA LEU A 8 24.21 28.19 -25.92
C LEU A 8 23.89 26.78 -25.43
N ARG A 9 23.83 26.58 -24.11
CA ARG A 9 23.67 25.26 -23.47
C ARG A 9 22.64 25.26 -22.34
N CYS A 10 21.82 24.21 -22.28
CA CYS A 10 20.81 24.05 -21.23
C CYS A 10 21.46 24.03 -19.84
N LYS A 11 21.02 24.86 -18.88
CA LYS A 11 21.60 24.89 -17.53
C LYS A 11 21.54 23.53 -16.79
N ARG A 12 20.56 22.67 -17.10
CA ARG A 12 20.34 21.37 -16.45
C ARG A 12 21.05 20.20 -17.15
N CYS A 13 20.91 20.05 -18.46
CA CYS A 13 21.50 18.92 -19.21
C CYS A 13 22.77 19.27 -19.99
N LYS A 14 23.03 20.57 -20.23
CA LYS A 14 24.15 21.16 -21.00
C LYS A 14 24.18 20.84 -22.51
N ASP A 15 23.10 20.27 -23.04
CA ASP A 15 22.90 20.11 -24.48
C ASP A 15 22.85 21.47 -25.19
N LYS A 16 23.29 21.47 -26.45
CA LYS A 16 23.29 22.64 -27.32
C LYS A 16 21.84 23.06 -27.56
N LEU A 17 21.52 24.29 -27.20
CA LEU A 17 20.21 24.88 -27.38
C LEU A 17 20.17 25.55 -28.76
N HIS A 18 19.19 25.21 -29.60
CA HIS A 18 19.00 25.91 -30.86
C HIS A 18 18.20 27.19 -30.63
N LEU A 19 18.62 28.29 -31.26
CA LEU A 19 17.87 29.55 -31.19
C LEU A 19 16.48 29.44 -31.85
N GLU A 20 16.27 28.46 -32.74
CA GLU A 20 14.96 28.14 -33.31
C GLU A 20 13.97 27.58 -32.27
N ASP A 21 14.48 27.04 -31.16
CA ASP A 21 13.68 26.59 -30.01
C ASP A 21 13.40 27.73 -29.01
N THR A 22 13.67 28.99 -29.41
CA THR A 22 13.39 30.17 -28.60
C THR A 22 11.89 30.39 -28.50
N ILE A 23 11.41 30.38 -27.28
CA ILE A 23 10.00 30.55 -26.95
C ILE A 23 9.65 31.95 -26.45
N LYS A 24 10.66 32.76 -26.11
CA LYS A 24 10.51 34.16 -25.72
C LYS A 24 11.84 34.90 -25.88
N GLU A 25 11.78 36.12 -26.41
CA GLU A 25 12.83 37.12 -26.35
C GLU A 25 12.35 38.29 -25.48
N ILE A 26 13.11 38.66 -24.46
CA ILE A 26 12.86 39.85 -23.63
C ILE A 26 13.92 40.88 -23.98
N ARG A 27 13.50 42.02 -24.53
CA ARG A 27 14.41 43.12 -24.92
C ARG A 27 14.49 44.16 -23.80
N SER A 28 15.71 44.54 -23.45
CA SER A 28 16.01 45.62 -22.51
C SER A 28 17.11 46.49 -23.12
N GLY A 29 16.72 47.61 -23.73
CA GLY A 29 17.63 48.44 -24.53
C GLY A 29 18.19 47.68 -25.73
N LEU A 30 19.52 47.65 -25.86
CA LEU A 30 20.24 46.90 -26.91
C LEU A 30 20.47 45.42 -26.56
N ALA A 31 20.04 44.95 -25.38
CA ALA A 31 20.23 43.57 -24.94
C ALA A 31 18.95 42.73 -25.08
N SER A 32 19.11 41.47 -25.49
CA SER A 32 18.01 40.50 -25.64
C SER A 32 18.26 39.24 -24.79
N VAL A 33 17.27 38.86 -23.99
CA VAL A 33 17.28 37.62 -23.18
C VAL A 33 16.36 36.59 -23.82
N PHE A 34 16.95 35.48 -24.29
CA PHE A 34 16.24 34.39 -24.95
C PHE A 34 15.94 33.23 -23.99
N VAL A 35 14.73 32.68 -24.04
CA VAL A 35 14.30 31.51 -23.27
C VAL A 35 14.11 30.33 -24.23
N ILE A 36 14.71 29.16 -23.92
CA ILE A 36 14.80 27.99 -24.82
C ILE A 36 14.60 26.66 -24.04
N ILE A 37 13.77 25.72 -24.55
CA ILE A 37 13.36 24.47 -23.85
C ILE A 37 14.18 23.23 -24.26
N CYS A 38 14.39 22.27 -23.34
CA CYS A 38 15.00 20.96 -23.62
C CYS A 38 13.96 19.81 -23.65
N SER A 39 13.79 19.13 -24.79
CA SER A 39 12.81 18.06 -25.05
C SER A 39 13.11 16.72 -24.32
N LYS A 40 14.39 16.39 -24.13
CA LYS A 40 14.90 15.11 -23.60
C LYS A 40 14.44 14.76 -22.18
N CYS A 41 14.25 15.73 -21.29
CA CYS A 41 13.85 15.47 -19.89
C CYS A 41 12.40 14.95 -19.74
N THR A 42 11.59 15.00 -20.79
CA THR A 42 10.13 14.79 -20.69
C THR A 42 9.72 13.32 -20.77
N ILE A 43 10.31 12.55 -21.70
CA ILE A 43 9.96 11.14 -21.96
C ILE A 43 10.49 10.22 -20.86
N HIS A 44 11.71 10.49 -20.38
CA HIS A 44 12.29 9.78 -19.23
C HIS A 44 11.41 9.86 -17.99
N SER A 45 10.84 11.04 -17.74
CA SER A 45 9.98 11.31 -16.59
C SER A 45 8.55 10.77 -16.73
N GLY A 46 8.20 10.10 -17.84
CA GLY A 46 6.84 9.62 -18.10
C GLY A 46 5.82 10.76 -18.34
N ILE A 47 6.29 11.97 -18.61
CA ILE A 47 5.46 13.16 -18.82
C ILE A 47 5.09 13.24 -20.31
N GLY A 48 3.85 13.63 -20.62
CA GLY A 48 3.41 13.93 -21.99
C GLY A 48 3.34 15.45 -22.21
N HIS A 49 3.18 15.90 -23.46
CA HIS A 49 3.11 17.30 -23.85
C HIS A 49 2.31 18.18 -22.86
N THR A 50 1.03 17.85 -22.61
CA THR A 50 0.17 18.63 -21.71
C THR A 50 0.71 18.79 -20.29
N LYS A 51 1.32 17.75 -19.73
CA LYS A 51 1.88 17.80 -18.36
C LYS A 51 3.17 18.61 -18.34
N LEU A 52 3.99 18.52 -19.38
CA LEU A 52 5.16 19.37 -19.55
C LEU A 52 4.73 20.84 -19.67
N SER A 53 3.76 21.14 -20.53
CA SER A 53 3.23 22.48 -20.73
C SER A 53 2.69 23.08 -19.43
N LYS A 54 2.01 22.28 -18.59
CA LYS A 54 1.57 22.71 -17.25
C LYS A 54 2.75 23.02 -16.32
N LEU A 55 3.75 22.15 -16.26
CA LEU A 55 4.95 22.38 -15.46
C LEU A 55 5.68 23.65 -15.90
N LEU A 56 5.87 23.82 -17.21
CA LEU A 56 6.51 24.99 -17.79
C LEU A 56 5.69 26.26 -17.50
N ALA A 57 4.36 26.20 -17.64
CA ALA A 57 3.47 27.30 -17.27
C ALA A 57 3.59 27.69 -15.79
N CYS A 58 3.65 26.73 -14.85
CA CYS A 58 3.90 27.01 -13.43
C CYS A 58 5.27 27.66 -13.17
N LEU A 59 6.26 27.38 -14.04
CA LEU A 59 7.59 27.97 -13.97
C LEU A 59 7.71 29.27 -14.79
N ASN A 60 6.61 29.77 -15.37
CA ASN A 60 6.57 30.90 -16.31
C ASN A 60 7.53 30.73 -17.51
N VAL A 61 7.77 29.48 -17.91
CA VAL A 61 8.47 29.10 -19.14
C VAL A 61 7.41 28.81 -20.19
N PRO A 62 7.39 29.48 -21.36
CA PRO A 62 6.43 29.14 -22.39
C PRO A 62 6.54 27.66 -22.82
N ALA A 63 5.44 27.08 -23.31
CA ALA A 63 5.38 25.66 -23.64
C ALA A 63 5.78 25.40 -25.09
N MET A 64 6.43 24.26 -25.34
CA MET A 64 6.70 23.76 -26.69
C MET A 64 5.39 23.47 -27.43
N SER A 65 5.36 23.67 -28.76
CA SER A 65 4.21 23.24 -29.56
C SER A 65 4.09 21.72 -29.59
N ASP A 66 2.88 21.19 -29.72
CA ASP A 66 2.66 19.73 -29.80
C ASP A 66 3.38 19.12 -31.01
N ARG A 67 3.45 19.86 -32.12
CA ARG A 67 4.17 19.44 -33.33
C ARG A 67 5.67 19.23 -33.08
N ILE A 68 6.35 20.19 -32.46
CA ILE A 68 7.79 20.08 -32.17
C ILE A 68 8.02 18.97 -31.14
N PHE A 69 7.15 18.86 -30.13
CA PHE A 69 7.23 17.78 -29.14
C PHE A 69 7.17 16.40 -29.80
N LYS A 70 6.29 16.22 -30.80
CA LYS A 70 6.17 14.95 -31.53
C LYS A 70 7.40 14.60 -32.34
N ILE A 71 8.02 15.57 -33.01
CA ILE A 71 9.27 15.38 -33.76
C ILE A 71 10.39 14.92 -32.81
N CYS A 72 10.57 15.61 -31.68
CA CYS A 72 11.57 15.20 -30.69
C CYS A 72 11.24 13.84 -30.05
N GLU A 73 9.97 13.57 -29.79
CA GLU A 73 9.52 12.29 -29.21
C GLU A 73 9.84 11.12 -30.13
N GLU A 74 9.69 11.30 -31.44
CA GLU A 74 10.05 10.28 -32.42
C GLU A 74 11.55 10.01 -32.48
N GLN A 75 12.38 11.06 -32.58
CA GLN A 75 13.85 10.91 -32.62
C GLN A 75 14.40 10.22 -31.37
N VAL A 76 13.99 10.70 -30.19
CA VAL A 76 14.42 10.11 -28.92
C VAL A 76 13.83 8.71 -28.73
N GLY A 77 12.58 8.51 -29.17
CA GLY A 77 11.89 7.23 -29.09
C GLY A 77 12.61 6.11 -29.82
N GLN A 78 13.10 6.36 -31.04
CA GLN A 78 13.88 5.39 -31.81
C GLN A 78 15.18 4.97 -31.09
N VAL A 79 15.88 5.93 -30.47
CA VAL A 79 17.10 5.62 -29.70
C VAL A 79 16.77 4.84 -28.42
N ILE A 80 15.64 5.12 -27.78
CA ILE A 80 15.17 4.33 -26.63
C ILE A 80 14.88 2.89 -27.06
N GLU A 81 14.21 2.66 -28.19
CA GLU A 81 13.93 1.32 -28.72
C GLU A 81 15.23 0.55 -29.01
N LYS A 82 16.20 1.19 -29.68
CA LYS A 82 17.52 0.62 -29.93
C LYS A 82 18.23 0.25 -28.62
N THR A 83 18.25 1.17 -27.65
CA THR A 83 18.90 0.94 -26.34
C THR A 83 18.20 -0.19 -25.57
N ALA A 84 16.87 -0.31 -25.66
CA ALA A 84 16.12 -1.39 -25.04
C ALA A 84 16.46 -2.75 -25.68
N HIS A 85 16.63 -2.79 -27.00
CA HIS A 85 17.04 -3.98 -27.73
C HIS A 85 18.46 -4.42 -27.33
N GLU A 86 19.44 -3.50 -27.30
CA GLU A 86 20.80 -3.76 -26.83
C GLU A 86 20.81 -4.29 -25.37
N SER A 87 20.03 -3.67 -24.49
CA SER A 87 19.89 -4.11 -23.09
C SER A 87 19.28 -5.52 -22.98
N CYS A 88 18.36 -5.89 -23.88
CA CYS A 88 17.78 -7.24 -23.94
C CYS A 88 18.80 -8.29 -24.39
N ILE A 89 19.65 -8.00 -25.39
CA ILE A 89 20.73 -8.88 -25.83
C ILE A 89 21.70 -9.15 -24.67
N LEU A 90 22.17 -8.09 -23.99
CA LEU A 90 23.07 -8.23 -22.84
C LEU A 90 22.43 -9.04 -21.69
N SER A 91 21.13 -8.87 -21.47
CA SER A 91 20.37 -9.63 -20.47
C SER A 91 20.23 -11.11 -20.86
N ALA A 92 20.11 -11.40 -22.16
CA ALA A 92 20.08 -12.75 -22.70
C ALA A 92 21.44 -13.44 -22.54
N GLU A 93 22.53 -12.74 -22.83
CA GLU A 93 23.90 -13.24 -22.64
C GLU A 93 24.19 -13.52 -21.16
N GLU A 94 23.76 -12.63 -20.26
CA GLU A 94 23.84 -12.84 -18.81
C GLU A 94 23.04 -14.09 -18.38
N GLU A 95 21.81 -14.27 -18.87
CA GLU A 95 21.02 -15.47 -18.58
C GLU A 95 21.73 -16.73 -19.08
N ARG A 96 22.30 -16.70 -20.29
CA ARG A 96 23.08 -17.80 -20.88
C ARG A 96 24.19 -18.22 -19.92
N GLN A 97 24.98 -17.26 -19.46
CA GLN A 97 26.12 -17.50 -18.57
C GLN A 97 25.65 -18.04 -17.20
N LEU A 98 24.62 -17.44 -16.62
CA LEU A 98 24.07 -17.88 -15.33
C LEU A 98 23.56 -19.33 -15.39
N VAL A 99 22.94 -19.74 -16.49
CA VAL A 99 22.47 -21.12 -16.67
C VAL A 99 23.64 -22.10 -16.72
N ILE A 100 24.68 -21.79 -17.49
CA ILE A 100 25.90 -22.59 -17.61
C ILE A 100 26.55 -22.77 -16.23
N GLU A 101 26.71 -21.67 -15.48
CA GLU A 101 27.34 -21.68 -14.16
C GLU A 101 26.52 -22.43 -13.10
N ASN A 102 25.20 -22.38 -13.18
CA ASN A 102 24.29 -22.89 -12.13
C ASN A 102 23.49 -24.14 -12.54
N VAL A 103 23.84 -24.82 -13.65
CA VAL A 103 23.07 -25.95 -14.18
C VAL A 103 22.78 -27.04 -13.15
N GLU A 104 23.76 -27.44 -12.33
CA GLU A 104 23.55 -28.46 -11.28
C GLU A 104 22.48 -28.04 -10.26
N LYS A 105 22.57 -26.80 -9.76
CA LYS A 105 21.58 -26.24 -8.83
C LYS A 105 20.19 -26.13 -9.47
N ILE A 106 20.12 -25.77 -10.75
CA ILE A 106 18.84 -25.71 -11.48
C ILE A 106 18.21 -27.09 -11.54
N CYS A 107 19.00 -28.12 -11.86
CA CYS A 107 18.55 -29.50 -11.92
C CYS A 107 18.05 -30.03 -10.56
N GLU A 108 18.65 -29.61 -9.43
CA GLU A 108 18.18 -29.98 -8.08
C GLU A 108 16.76 -29.47 -7.77
N TYR A 109 16.37 -28.32 -8.32
CA TYR A 109 15.08 -27.69 -8.05
C TYR A 109 13.98 -28.04 -9.06
N LEU A 110 14.35 -28.57 -10.22
CA LEU A 110 13.41 -29.01 -11.25
C LEU A 110 12.98 -30.47 -11.03
N PRO A 111 11.76 -30.85 -11.44
CA PRO A 111 11.38 -32.25 -11.55
C PRO A 111 12.39 -33.01 -12.42
N GLU A 112 12.78 -34.20 -11.99
CA GLU A 112 13.82 -35.03 -12.66
C GLU A 112 13.56 -35.21 -14.15
N GLU A 113 12.30 -35.47 -14.54
CA GLU A 113 11.89 -35.58 -15.95
C GLU A 113 12.18 -34.32 -16.77
N ILE A 114 11.96 -33.13 -16.19
CA ILE A 114 12.22 -31.84 -16.84
C ILE A 114 13.73 -31.58 -16.87
N ALA A 115 14.41 -31.83 -15.76
CA ALA A 115 15.86 -31.63 -15.66
C ALA A 115 16.62 -32.51 -16.67
N ALA A 116 16.22 -33.77 -16.83
CA ALA A 116 16.81 -34.70 -17.77
C ALA A 116 16.60 -34.26 -19.24
N ASP A 117 15.37 -33.92 -19.64
CA ASP A 117 15.07 -33.48 -21.02
C ASP A 117 15.68 -32.10 -21.37
N VAL A 118 15.66 -31.16 -20.43
CA VAL A 118 16.08 -29.78 -20.69
C VAL A 118 17.59 -29.59 -20.53
N TYR A 119 18.22 -30.26 -19.55
CA TYR A 119 19.61 -30.01 -19.16
C TYR A 119 20.51 -31.25 -19.16
N GLY A 120 20.00 -32.45 -19.46
CA GLY A 120 20.77 -33.70 -19.37
C GLY A 120 22.10 -33.67 -20.13
N ASN A 121 22.09 -33.21 -21.39
CA ASN A 121 23.31 -33.10 -22.20
C ASN A 121 24.31 -32.08 -21.61
N LEU A 122 23.82 -30.92 -21.15
CA LEU A 122 24.66 -29.88 -20.56
C LEU A 122 25.34 -30.38 -19.27
N ARG A 123 24.62 -31.17 -18.47
CA ARG A 123 25.12 -31.80 -17.24
C ARG A 123 26.23 -32.81 -17.52
N MET A 124 26.02 -33.69 -18.51
CA MET A 124 27.01 -34.70 -18.93
C MET A 124 28.31 -34.08 -19.46
N LEU A 125 28.21 -32.97 -20.18
CA LEU A 125 29.37 -32.25 -20.70
C LEU A 125 30.19 -31.59 -19.57
N ARG A 126 29.51 -31.06 -18.56
CA ARG A 126 30.15 -30.42 -17.40
C ARG A 126 30.89 -31.42 -16.52
N SER A 127 30.26 -32.56 -16.21
CA SER A 127 30.92 -33.62 -15.44
C SER A 127 32.14 -34.20 -16.16
N SER A 128 32.12 -34.25 -17.50
CA SER A 128 33.26 -34.69 -18.31
C SER A 128 34.44 -33.70 -18.28
N THR A 129 34.18 -32.40 -18.21
CA THR A 129 35.22 -31.36 -18.13
C THR A 129 35.81 -31.23 -16.73
N GLU A 130 35.00 -31.39 -15.67
CA GLU A 130 35.46 -31.35 -14.27
C GLU A 130 36.35 -32.57 -13.92
N ASN A 131 36.11 -33.75 -14.48
CA ASN A 131 36.95 -34.94 -14.29
C ASN A 131 38.32 -34.88 -14.99
N SER A 132 38.55 -33.88 -15.85
CA SER A 132 39.78 -33.76 -16.67
C SER A 132 40.86 -32.87 -16.05
N THR A 133 40.63 -32.22 -14.90
CA THR A 133 41.51 -31.14 -14.41
C THR A 133 41.92 -31.27 -12.94
N SER A 134 43.15 -31.74 -12.72
CA SER A 134 43.92 -31.64 -11.47
C SER A 134 45.10 -30.66 -11.60
N SER A 135 44.98 -29.61 -12.42
CA SER A 135 46.04 -28.60 -12.60
C SER A 135 45.52 -27.15 -12.68
N THR A 136 46.24 -26.28 -12.01
CA THR A 136 45.89 -24.94 -11.51
C THR A 136 45.88 -23.83 -12.57
N ASP A 137 44.92 -23.80 -13.50
CA ASP A 137 44.70 -22.62 -14.36
C ASP A 137 43.21 -22.37 -14.65
N CYS A 138 42.63 -21.34 -14.03
CA CYS A 138 41.18 -21.11 -13.97
C CYS A 138 40.58 -20.24 -15.09
N ASN A 139 41.39 -19.62 -15.96
CA ASN A 139 40.88 -18.68 -16.97
C ASN A 139 40.80 -19.23 -18.40
N ASN A 140 41.50 -20.33 -18.74
CA ASN A 140 41.46 -20.92 -20.09
C ASN A 140 40.32 -21.94 -20.31
N ASN A 141 39.70 -22.45 -19.23
CA ASN A 141 38.69 -23.52 -19.32
C ASN A 141 37.28 -23.05 -19.73
N SER A 142 36.93 -21.77 -19.53
CA SER A 142 35.61 -21.25 -19.87
C SER A 142 35.35 -21.27 -21.38
N ASN A 143 36.38 -21.00 -22.20
CA ASN A 143 36.27 -21.00 -23.66
C ASN A 143 36.13 -22.42 -24.24
N ALA A 144 36.92 -23.38 -23.75
CA ALA A 144 36.83 -24.78 -24.21
C ALA A 144 35.49 -25.43 -23.84
N PHE A 145 34.96 -25.15 -22.64
CA PHE A 145 33.63 -25.61 -22.23
C PHE A 145 32.51 -24.96 -23.07
N ASN A 146 32.61 -23.65 -23.32
CA ASN A 146 31.65 -22.93 -24.16
C ASN A 146 31.61 -23.42 -25.61
N GLU A 147 32.76 -23.81 -26.17
CA GLU A 147 32.85 -24.42 -27.51
C GLU A 147 32.26 -25.85 -27.54
N ALA A 148 32.42 -26.62 -26.46
CA ALA A 148 31.92 -28.01 -26.36
C ALA A 148 30.41 -28.14 -26.11
N VAL A 149 29.77 -27.12 -25.49
CA VAL A 149 28.35 -27.16 -25.06
C VAL A 149 27.33 -27.08 -26.22
N GLY A 150 27.79 -26.83 -27.45
CA GLY A 150 26.92 -26.58 -28.59
C GLY A 150 26.32 -25.17 -28.53
N ASN A 151 25.96 -24.64 -29.70
CA ASN A 151 25.60 -23.23 -29.84
C ASN A 151 24.30 -22.81 -29.12
N ILE A 152 23.50 -23.74 -28.58
CA ILE A 152 22.16 -23.44 -28.08
C ILE A 152 21.97 -23.89 -26.63
N ILE A 153 21.73 -22.95 -25.72
CA ILE A 153 21.43 -23.17 -24.30
C ILE A 153 19.92 -23.13 -24.04
N ASN A 154 19.40 -24.12 -23.31
CA ASN A 154 18.00 -24.11 -22.91
C ASN A 154 17.79 -23.23 -21.67
N ILE A 155 16.76 -22.39 -21.67
CA ILE A 155 16.46 -21.45 -20.57
C ILE A 155 15.04 -21.62 -20.03
N ILE A 156 14.87 -21.13 -18.80
CA ILE A 156 13.57 -20.96 -18.15
C ILE A 156 13.21 -19.48 -18.26
N VAL A 157 12.00 -19.17 -18.74
CA VAL A 157 11.53 -17.78 -18.88
C VAL A 157 10.17 -17.58 -18.24
N SER A 158 9.96 -16.39 -17.68
CA SER A 158 8.64 -15.92 -17.26
C SER A 158 8.00 -15.12 -18.39
N PHE A 159 6.77 -15.45 -18.77
CA PHE A 159 6.01 -14.79 -19.85
C PHE A 159 4.71 -14.19 -19.31
N GLU A 160 4.43 -12.95 -19.69
CA GLU A 160 3.15 -12.29 -19.43
C GLU A 160 2.89 -11.19 -20.46
N MET A 161 1.60 -10.90 -20.66
CA MET A 161 1.10 -9.82 -21.53
C MET A 161 0.29 -8.83 -20.69
N GLY A 162 0.57 -7.55 -20.87
CA GLY A 162 -0.24 -6.46 -20.35
C GLY A 162 -1.00 -5.74 -21.47
N TRP A 163 -2.05 -5.01 -21.09
CA TRP A 163 -2.87 -4.21 -22.02
C TRP A 163 -3.04 -2.79 -21.49
N SER A 164 -3.02 -1.79 -22.39
CA SER A 164 -3.42 -0.43 -22.01
C SER A 164 -4.92 -0.26 -22.28
N LYS A 165 -5.73 -0.15 -21.22
CA LYS A 165 -7.17 0.07 -21.34
C LYS A 165 -7.58 1.36 -20.62
N ARG A 166 -8.31 2.24 -21.32
CA ARG A 166 -8.99 3.39 -20.73
C ARG A 166 -10.41 2.97 -20.32
N GLY A 167 -10.67 2.78 -19.02
CA GLY A 167 -12.01 2.51 -18.47
C GLY A 167 -12.14 1.26 -17.58
N LYS A 168 -13.11 1.26 -16.65
CA LYS A 168 -13.38 0.14 -15.72
C LYS A 168 -14.14 -1.02 -16.38
N GLY A 169 -13.92 -2.22 -15.85
CA GLY A 169 -14.14 -3.53 -16.49
C GLY A 169 -15.56 -3.83 -17.00
N ARG A 170 -15.61 -4.36 -18.22
CA ARG A 170 -16.61 -5.30 -18.80
C ARG A 170 -16.35 -5.57 -20.29
N SER A 171 -15.77 -4.62 -21.05
CA SER A 171 -15.26 -4.87 -22.41
C SER A 171 -13.80 -5.35 -22.42
N TYR A 172 -13.51 -6.53 -22.97
CA TYR A 172 -12.15 -7.04 -23.16
C TYR A 172 -11.62 -6.65 -24.55
N ASP A 173 -11.48 -5.35 -24.79
CA ASP A 173 -11.14 -4.81 -26.11
C ASP A 173 -10.10 -3.69 -25.98
N SER A 174 -8.83 -4.06 -25.82
CA SER A 174 -7.72 -3.11 -25.86
C SER A 174 -7.20 -2.91 -27.29
N LEU A 175 -6.70 -1.71 -27.55
CA LEU A 175 -6.09 -1.35 -28.84
C LEU A 175 -4.62 -1.73 -28.91
N ASN A 176 -3.95 -1.89 -27.76
CA ASN A 176 -2.55 -2.29 -27.69
C ASN A 176 -2.28 -3.28 -26.54
N GLY A 177 -1.32 -4.17 -26.77
CA GLY A 177 -0.76 -5.08 -25.76
C GLY A 177 0.76 -5.03 -25.78
N TYR A 178 1.38 -5.36 -24.65
CA TYR A 178 2.82 -5.43 -24.49
C TYR A 178 3.19 -6.70 -23.72
N ALA A 179 4.01 -7.54 -24.36
CA ALA A 179 4.47 -8.81 -23.82
C ALA A 179 5.97 -8.73 -23.51
N THR A 180 6.37 -9.43 -22.46
CA THR A 180 7.78 -9.57 -22.07
C THR A 180 8.11 -11.01 -21.74
N ILE A 181 9.30 -11.47 -22.11
CA ILE A 181 9.92 -12.67 -21.53
C ILE A 181 11.07 -12.25 -20.62
N ILE A 182 11.11 -12.81 -19.42
CA ILE A 182 12.09 -12.49 -18.38
C ILE A 182 12.88 -13.74 -18.05
N GLY A 183 14.21 -13.65 -18.02
CA GLY A 183 15.10 -14.74 -17.60
C GLY A 183 14.86 -15.13 -16.15
N TYR A 184 14.85 -16.43 -15.86
CA TYR A 184 14.59 -16.95 -14.52
C TYR A 184 15.71 -16.58 -13.54
N LEU A 185 16.97 -16.63 -13.98
CA LEU A 185 18.14 -16.39 -13.13
C LEU A 185 18.50 -14.91 -13.06
N SER A 186 18.61 -14.24 -14.21
CA SER A 186 18.92 -12.81 -14.31
C SER A 186 17.80 -11.93 -13.74
N GLY A 187 16.54 -12.37 -13.87
CA GLY A 187 15.36 -11.56 -13.52
C GLY A 187 15.18 -10.32 -14.41
N LYS A 188 15.90 -10.26 -15.54
CA LYS A 188 15.87 -9.19 -16.55
C LYS A 188 15.05 -9.60 -17.77
N ILE A 189 14.54 -8.61 -18.49
CA ILE A 189 13.79 -8.82 -19.74
C ILE A 189 14.79 -9.22 -20.82
N ILE A 190 14.55 -10.39 -21.43
CA ILE A 190 15.35 -10.96 -22.51
C ILE A 190 14.79 -10.55 -23.88
N ASP A 191 13.47 -10.41 -23.98
CA ASP A 191 12.82 -9.90 -25.19
C ASP A 191 11.46 -9.28 -24.83
N PHE A 192 10.97 -8.38 -25.67
CA PHE A 192 9.66 -7.75 -25.52
C PHE A 192 8.99 -7.52 -26.88
N LYS A 193 7.65 -7.56 -26.90
CA LYS A 193 6.86 -7.33 -28.12
C LYS A 193 5.64 -6.47 -27.83
N THR A 194 5.39 -5.49 -28.68
CA THR A 194 4.15 -4.72 -28.67
C THR A 194 3.26 -5.12 -29.84
N TYR A 195 1.96 -5.22 -29.56
CA TYR A 195 0.93 -5.41 -30.57
C TYR A 195 -0.07 -4.26 -30.55
N ASN A 196 -0.29 -3.63 -31.70
CA ASN A 196 -1.20 -2.51 -31.87
C ASN A 196 -2.21 -2.82 -32.98
N ARG A 197 -3.50 -2.68 -32.68
CA ARG A 197 -4.62 -2.93 -33.61
C ARG A 197 -5.03 -1.70 -34.41
N LYS A 198 -4.67 -0.50 -33.93
CA LYS A 198 -5.05 0.78 -34.55
C LYS A 198 -3.87 1.73 -34.60
N CYS A 199 -3.90 2.61 -35.60
CA CYS A 199 -2.99 3.74 -35.73
C CYS A 199 -3.81 5.02 -35.90
N TYR A 200 -3.36 6.11 -35.29
CA TYR A 200 -4.07 7.39 -35.34
C TYR A 200 -4.14 7.95 -36.76
N SER A 201 -3.03 7.96 -37.49
CA SER A 201 -2.96 8.51 -38.85
C SER A 201 -3.69 7.64 -39.87
N CYS A 202 -3.59 6.31 -39.79
CA CYS A 202 -4.38 5.41 -40.65
C CYS A 202 -5.89 5.61 -40.46
N ASP A 203 -6.35 5.76 -39.22
CA ASP A 203 -7.77 6.00 -38.94
C ASP A 203 -8.25 7.37 -39.45
N LYS A 204 -7.33 8.28 -39.80
CA LYS A 204 -7.61 9.56 -40.48
C LYS A 204 -7.55 9.48 -42.01
N GLY A 205 -7.22 8.31 -42.58
CA GLY A 205 -7.12 8.10 -44.02
C GLY A 205 -5.71 8.28 -44.61
N HIS A 206 -4.67 8.45 -43.79
CA HIS A 206 -3.28 8.43 -44.28
C HIS A 206 -2.82 7.02 -44.61
N ASP A 207 -1.97 6.88 -45.63
CA ASP A 207 -1.37 5.59 -45.97
C ASP A 207 -0.38 5.15 -44.90
N GLN A 208 -0.17 3.84 -44.75
CA GLN A 208 0.78 3.29 -43.76
C GLN A 208 2.23 3.69 -44.05
N SER A 209 2.57 3.94 -45.32
CA SER A 209 3.91 4.37 -45.74
C SER A 209 4.21 5.84 -45.42
N ASP A 210 3.18 6.67 -45.22
CA ASP A 210 3.32 8.12 -44.98
C ASP A 210 3.80 8.48 -43.56
N HIS A 211 3.84 7.52 -42.65
CA HIS A 211 4.14 7.77 -41.25
C HIS A 211 4.71 6.53 -40.57
N ASN A 212 5.22 6.70 -39.35
CA ASN A 212 5.66 5.62 -38.49
C ASN A 212 4.46 4.81 -37.95
N CYS A 213 3.83 4.04 -38.82
CA CYS A 213 2.67 3.23 -38.52
C CYS A 213 3.05 2.05 -37.62
N ARG A 214 2.50 2.01 -36.41
CA ARG A 214 2.73 0.90 -35.45
C ARG A 214 1.66 -0.18 -35.48
N LYS A 215 0.67 -0.08 -36.36
CA LYS A 215 -0.40 -1.08 -36.51
C LYS A 215 0.19 -2.38 -37.05
N ASN A 216 0.24 -3.41 -36.22
CA ASN A 216 0.93 -4.65 -36.52
C ASN A 216 0.16 -5.92 -36.06
N TYR A 217 -1.09 -5.76 -35.62
CA TYR A 217 -1.91 -6.88 -35.16
C TYR A 217 -3.34 -6.84 -35.73
N VAL A 218 -3.77 -8.00 -36.24
CA VAL A 218 -5.14 -8.23 -36.73
C VAL A 218 -5.76 -9.34 -35.87
N GLY A 219 -6.92 -9.06 -35.27
CA GLY A 219 -7.61 -9.98 -34.38
C GLY A 219 -8.18 -9.28 -33.14
N SER A 220 -8.60 -10.07 -32.15
CA SER A 220 -9.13 -9.56 -30.88
C SER A 220 -8.01 -9.25 -29.89
N ALA A 221 -8.25 -8.35 -28.94
CA ALA A 221 -7.30 -8.06 -27.86
C ALA A 221 -6.89 -9.31 -27.06
N LYS A 222 -7.82 -10.26 -26.87
CA LYS A 222 -7.57 -11.53 -26.16
C LYS A 222 -6.60 -12.44 -26.91
N SER A 223 -6.63 -12.41 -28.23
CA SER A 223 -5.75 -13.27 -29.06
C SER A 223 -4.29 -12.81 -29.08
N MET A 224 -4.02 -11.55 -28.72
CA MET A 224 -2.67 -10.96 -28.77
C MET A 224 -1.68 -11.68 -27.87
N GLU A 225 -2.11 -12.11 -26.68
CA GLU A 225 -1.23 -12.79 -25.73
C GLU A 225 -0.71 -14.09 -26.31
N ALA A 226 -1.59 -14.95 -26.82
CA ALA A 226 -1.17 -16.23 -27.40
C ALA A 226 -0.27 -16.03 -28.63
N ALA A 227 -0.56 -15.02 -29.46
CA ALA A 227 0.32 -14.65 -30.58
C ALA A 227 1.68 -14.14 -30.12
N ALA A 228 1.73 -13.36 -29.03
CA ALA A 228 2.98 -12.80 -28.51
C ALA A 228 3.83 -13.89 -27.89
N GLY A 229 3.23 -14.77 -27.09
CA GLY A 229 3.91 -15.92 -26.50
C GLY A 229 4.52 -16.83 -27.58
N ASP A 230 3.75 -17.16 -28.61
CA ASP A 230 4.25 -17.94 -29.76
C ASP A 230 5.41 -17.24 -30.48
N HIS A 231 5.29 -15.95 -30.78
CA HIS A 231 6.36 -15.18 -31.41
C HIS A 231 7.62 -15.12 -30.53
N MET A 232 7.50 -14.80 -29.26
CA MET A 232 8.65 -14.56 -28.38
C MET A 232 9.36 -15.85 -27.95
N ILE A 233 8.64 -16.97 -27.86
CA ILE A 233 9.24 -18.26 -27.50
C ILE A 233 9.80 -18.99 -28.72
N ASN A 234 9.08 -18.99 -29.85
CA ASN A 234 9.46 -19.78 -31.03
C ASN A 234 10.23 -18.96 -32.08
N ASN A 235 10.03 -17.64 -32.13
CA ASN A 235 10.50 -16.78 -33.22
C ASN A 235 11.30 -15.54 -32.75
N SER A 236 11.73 -15.47 -31.48
CA SER A 236 12.55 -14.35 -31.01
C SER A 236 13.89 -14.30 -31.74
N ASN A 237 14.20 -13.14 -32.30
CA ASN A 237 15.50 -12.90 -32.94
C ASN A 237 16.62 -12.85 -31.90
N ILE A 238 16.38 -12.26 -30.73
CA ILE A 238 17.37 -12.16 -29.65
C ILE A 238 17.75 -13.55 -29.15
N LEU A 239 16.77 -14.42 -28.93
CA LEU A 239 17.06 -15.80 -28.51
C LEU A 239 17.90 -16.54 -29.56
N LYS A 240 17.59 -16.37 -30.86
CA LYS A 240 18.37 -17.01 -31.94
C LYS A 240 19.79 -16.46 -32.02
N GLU A 241 19.95 -15.15 -31.91
CA GLU A 241 21.24 -14.44 -31.99
C GLU A 241 22.18 -14.87 -30.85
N VAL A 242 21.66 -14.96 -29.62
CA VAL A 242 22.47 -15.32 -28.43
C VAL A 242 22.61 -16.85 -28.27
N GLY A 243 21.92 -17.64 -29.09
CA GLY A 243 21.95 -19.10 -28.97
C GLY A 243 21.20 -19.61 -27.75
N LEU A 244 19.96 -19.14 -27.56
CA LEU A 244 19.07 -19.53 -26.48
C LEU A 244 17.80 -20.20 -27.00
N ASN A 245 17.25 -21.09 -26.18
CA ASN A 245 15.99 -21.77 -26.46
C ASN A 245 15.13 -21.85 -25.20
N ALA A 246 13.99 -21.17 -25.18
CA ALA A 246 13.07 -21.21 -24.05
C ALA A 246 12.31 -22.55 -24.01
N ARG A 247 12.70 -23.46 -23.10
CA ARG A 247 12.08 -24.80 -22.95
C ARG A 247 11.09 -24.88 -21.79
N VAL A 248 11.20 -23.97 -20.82
CA VAL A 248 10.34 -23.92 -19.65
C VAL A 248 9.75 -22.51 -19.54
N VAL A 249 8.43 -22.42 -19.56
CA VAL A 249 7.69 -21.15 -19.46
C VAL A 249 7.00 -21.07 -18.11
N ILE A 250 7.23 -19.98 -17.38
CA ILE A 250 6.56 -19.61 -16.14
C ILE A 250 5.45 -18.62 -16.48
N GLY A 251 4.28 -18.78 -15.87
CA GLY A 251 3.22 -17.78 -15.89
C GLY A 251 1.90 -18.34 -15.39
N ASP A 252 0.82 -17.62 -15.65
CA ASP A 252 -0.52 -18.03 -15.26
C ASP A 252 -1.02 -19.25 -16.06
N GLU A 253 -2.09 -19.87 -15.55
CA GLU A 253 -2.70 -21.09 -16.11
C GLU A 253 -3.66 -20.78 -17.27
N ASP A 254 -3.21 -19.94 -18.21
CA ASP A 254 -3.98 -19.64 -19.42
C ASP A 254 -3.65 -20.66 -20.51
N SER A 255 -4.65 -21.47 -20.85
CA SER A 255 -4.49 -22.61 -21.75
C SER A 255 -4.23 -22.19 -23.21
N SER A 256 -4.69 -21.02 -23.64
CA SER A 256 -4.57 -20.55 -25.03
C SER A 256 -3.14 -20.22 -25.44
N SER A 257 -2.37 -19.54 -24.58
CA SER A 257 -1.00 -19.12 -24.86
C SER A 257 -0.06 -20.33 -24.96
N ILE A 258 -0.12 -21.22 -23.97
CA ILE A 258 0.74 -22.42 -23.96
C ILE A 258 0.38 -23.42 -25.07
N ALA A 259 -0.91 -23.56 -25.42
CA ALA A 259 -1.33 -24.42 -26.53
C ALA A 259 -0.77 -23.94 -27.86
N LYS A 260 -0.80 -22.63 -28.11
CA LYS A 260 -0.24 -22.04 -29.35
C LYS A 260 1.29 -22.17 -29.41
N ILE A 261 1.98 -21.88 -28.31
CA ILE A 261 3.44 -22.05 -28.21
C ILE A 261 3.84 -23.49 -28.56
N ARG A 262 3.17 -24.48 -27.96
CA ARG A 262 3.46 -25.91 -28.17
C ARG A 262 3.18 -26.36 -29.60
N LYS A 263 2.08 -25.88 -30.19
CA LYS A 263 1.69 -26.26 -31.56
C LYS A 263 2.79 -25.93 -32.59
N ASN A 264 3.51 -24.84 -32.37
CA ASN A 264 4.52 -24.33 -33.29
C ASN A 264 5.97 -24.61 -32.83
N ASN A 265 6.16 -25.49 -31.85
CA ASN A 265 7.49 -25.88 -31.37
C ASN A 265 7.69 -27.40 -31.54
N SER A 266 8.80 -27.79 -32.16
CA SER A 266 9.15 -29.21 -32.36
C SER A 266 9.67 -29.88 -31.08
N LYS A 267 10.13 -29.09 -30.11
CA LYS A 267 10.61 -29.57 -28.81
C LYS A 267 9.52 -29.45 -27.75
N THR A 268 9.59 -30.32 -26.74
CA THR A 268 8.68 -30.27 -25.60
C THR A 268 8.84 -28.95 -24.84
N ILE A 269 7.74 -28.21 -24.71
CA ILE A 269 7.65 -26.99 -23.88
C ILE A 269 6.93 -27.30 -22.57
N TYR A 270 7.66 -27.15 -21.47
CA TYR A 270 7.14 -27.28 -20.12
C TYR A 270 6.53 -25.97 -19.63
N LYS A 271 5.42 -26.08 -18.90
CA LYS A 271 4.77 -24.93 -18.24
C LYS A 271 4.86 -25.12 -16.73
N LEU A 272 5.55 -24.21 -16.07
CA LEU A 272 5.52 -24.06 -14.62
C LEU A 272 4.53 -22.96 -14.26
N ILE A 273 3.77 -23.17 -13.18
CA ILE A 273 2.70 -22.25 -12.78
C ILE A 273 3.20 -21.34 -11.66
N ASP A 274 2.82 -20.06 -11.68
CA ASP A 274 3.07 -19.17 -10.55
C ASP A 274 2.40 -19.72 -9.27
N THR A 275 3.21 -19.92 -8.24
CA THR A 275 2.79 -20.53 -6.98
C THR A 275 1.71 -19.69 -6.26
N ASN A 276 1.82 -18.36 -6.29
CA ASN A 276 0.84 -17.44 -5.69
C ASN A 276 -0.49 -17.44 -6.45
N HIS A 277 -0.44 -17.40 -7.78
CA HIS A 277 -1.63 -17.44 -8.63
C HIS A 277 -2.37 -18.77 -8.45
N ARG A 278 -1.64 -19.90 -8.37
CA ARG A 278 -2.24 -21.20 -8.11
C ARG A 278 -2.86 -21.30 -6.72
N VAL A 279 -2.18 -20.82 -5.68
CA VAL A 279 -2.73 -20.77 -4.30
C VAL A 279 -3.98 -19.87 -4.23
N LYS A 280 -4.06 -18.83 -5.06
CA LYS A 280 -5.25 -17.99 -5.22
C LYS A 280 -6.38 -18.72 -5.96
N ASN A 281 -6.08 -19.40 -7.07
CA ASN A 281 -7.05 -20.24 -7.81
C ASN A 281 -7.61 -21.37 -6.94
N HIS A 282 -6.76 -22.07 -6.20
CA HIS A 282 -7.14 -23.07 -5.20
C HIS A 282 -8.16 -22.51 -4.20
N SER A 283 -7.92 -21.30 -3.69
CA SER A 283 -8.88 -20.64 -2.78
C SER A 283 -10.21 -20.36 -3.49
N LYS A 284 -10.18 -19.89 -4.74
CA LYS A 284 -11.37 -19.62 -5.56
C LYS A 284 -12.19 -20.89 -5.82
N GLU A 285 -11.55 -21.98 -6.20
CA GLU A 285 -12.22 -23.27 -6.42
C GLU A 285 -12.81 -23.83 -5.11
N LEU A 286 -12.12 -23.66 -3.96
CA LEU A 286 -12.68 -24.00 -2.66
C LEU A 286 -13.90 -23.14 -2.29
N TYR A 287 -13.93 -21.85 -2.65
CA TYR A 287 -15.11 -20.99 -2.47
C TYR A 287 -16.28 -21.41 -3.37
N GLU A 288 -16.01 -21.91 -4.58
CA GLU A 288 -17.04 -22.51 -5.43
C GLU A 288 -17.57 -23.82 -4.83
N LEU A 289 -16.70 -24.69 -4.32
CA LEU A 289 -17.08 -25.92 -3.62
C LEU A 289 -17.88 -25.63 -2.34
N ALA A 290 -17.60 -24.50 -1.68
CA ALA A 290 -18.33 -24.07 -0.49
C ALA A 290 -19.79 -23.64 -0.76
N LYS A 291 -20.19 -23.48 -2.04
CA LYS A 291 -21.59 -23.25 -2.42
C LYS A 291 -22.44 -24.50 -2.21
N THR A 292 -21.88 -25.69 -2.46
CA THR A 292 -22.56 -26.98 -2.26
C THR A 292 -22.24 -27.58 -0.89
N HIS A 293 -21.03 -27.39 -0.36
CA HIS A 293 -20.63 -27.92 0.95
C HIS A 293 -20.45 -26.80 2.00
N LYS A 294 -21.50 -26.54 2.77
CA LYS A 294 -21.56 -25.40 3.72
C LYS A 294 -20.52 -25.45 4.84
N GLU A 295 -19.98 -26.61 5.18
CA GLU A 295 -18.97 -26.75 6.23
C GLU A 295 -17.67 -26.01 5.90
N LEU A 296 -17.36 -25.81 4.60
CA LEU A 296 -16.24 -24.98 4.14
C LEU A 296 -16.41 -23.49 4.44
N ASN A 297 -17.64 -23.00 4.64
CA ASN A 297 -17.93 -21.61 4.98
C ASN A 297 -17.61 -21.28 6.45
N ARG A 298 -17.29 -22.28 7.28
CA ARG A 298 -16.83 -22.03 8.65
C ARG A 298 -15.60 -21.13 8.64
N LYS A 299 -15.60 -20.15 9.53
CA LYS A 299 -14.56 -19.10 9.59
C LYS A 299 -13.18 -19.73 9.74
N GLY A 300 -12.33 -19.52 8.75
CA GLY A 300 -10.93 -19.95 8.77
C GLY A 300 -10.63 -21.28 8.08
N VAL A 301 -11.64 -22.06 7.66
CA VAL A 301 -11.42 -23.37 6.99
C VAL A 301 -10.67 -23.23 5.68
N ILE A 302 -11.20 -22.46 4.72
CA ILE A 302 -10.53 -22.23 3.43
C ILE A 302 -9.15 -21.61 3.62
N LYS A 303 -8.99 -20.72 4.61
CA LYS A 303 -7.70 -20.10 4.96
C LYS A 303 -6.69 -21.15 5.46
N HIS A 304 -7.15 -22.14 6.22
CA HIS A 304 -6.32 -23.24 6.71
C HIS A 304 -5.96 -24.21 5.60
N LEU A 305 -6.91 -24.64 4.76
CA LEU A 305 -6.65 -25.47 3.58
C LEU A 305 -5.62 -24.83 2.64
N LYS A 306 -5.77 -23.52 2.38
CA LYS A 306 -4.79 -22.72 1.63
C LYS A 306 -3.38 -22.80 2.26
N LYS A 307 -3.29 -22.76 3.59
CA LYS A 307 -2.04 -22.84 4.35
C LYS A 307 -1.42 -24.24 4.28
N CYS A 308 -2.23 -25.30 4.37
CA CYS A 308 -1.78 -26.68 4.20
C CYS A 308 -1.12 -26.87 2.84
N LEU A 309 -1.79 -26.47 1.75
CA LEU A 309 -1.22 -26.55 0.40
C LEU A 309 0.07 -25.73 0.27
N SER A 310 0.10 -24.51 0.83
CA SER A 310 1.29 -23.66 0.78
C SER A 310 2.49 -24.31 1.50
N TYR A 311 2.26 -24.98 2.64
CA TYR A 311 3.31 -25.71 3.35
C TYR A 311 3.79 -26.93 2.59
N ALA A 312 2.86 -27.75 2.09
CA ALA A 312 3.16 -28.90 1.25
C ALA A 312 4.10 -28.52 0.09
N VAL A 313 3.75 -27.48 -0.67
CA VAL A 313 4.57 -26.99 -1.79
C VAL A 313 5.94 -26.48 -1.30
N SER A 314 5.96 -25.68 -0.22
CA SER A 314 7.20 -25.06 0.25
C SER A 314 8.25 -26.04 0.76
N GLN A 315 7.83 -27.17 1.34
CA GLN A 315 8.70 -28.16 1.99
C GLN A 315 9.13 -29.30 1.06
N ASN A 316 8.52 -29.45 -0.12
CA ASN A 316 8.78 -30.56 -1.05
C ASN A 316 9.21 -30.04 -2.42
N ARG A 317 10.07 -29.01 -2.44
CA ARG A 317 10.59 -28.42 -3.68
C ARG A 317 11.43 -29.45 -4.44
N GLY A 318 11.24 -29.52 -5.76
CA GLY A 318 11.88 -30.52 -6.64
C GLY A 318 11.34 -31.96 -6.47
N GLN A 319 10.66 -32.27 -5.36
CA GLN A 319 10.23 -33.63 -5.03
C GLN A 319 8.78 -33.90 -5.44
N THR A 320 8.53 -34.00 -6.75
CA THR A 320 7.19 -34.19 -7.34
C THR A 320 6.39 -35.33 -6.71
N ALA A 321 6.97 -36.53 -6.61
CA ALA A 321 6.26 -37.70 -6.10
C ALA A 321 5.89 -37.55 -4.61
N LYS A 322 6.82 -37.03 -3.80
CA LYS A 322 6.58 -36.76 -2.37
C LYS A 322 5.50 -35.70 -2.18
N LEU A 323 5.54 -34.64 -2.99
CA LEU A 323 4.53 -33.57 -2.98
C LEU A 323 3.14 -34.09 -3.38
N ALA A 324 3.05 -34.94 -4.41
CA ALA A 324 1.81 -35.58 -4.84
C ALA A 324 1.17 -36.39 -3.70
N LYS A 325 1.97 -37.19 -2.98
CA LYS A 325 1.53 -37.98 -1.82
C LYS A 325 1.06 -37.08 -0.66
N ILE A 326 1.81 -36.02 -0.36
CA ILE A 326 1.45 -35.07 0.70
C ILE A 326 0.16 -34.33 0.40
N ILE A 327 -0.08 -33.92 -0.85
CA ILE A 327 -1.32 -33.24 -1.23
C ILE A 327 -2.55 -34.13 -1.00
N LEU A 328 -2.44 -35.43 -1.27
CA LEU A 328 -3.50 -36.39 -1.00
C LEU A 328 -3.81 -36.57 0.49
N SER A 329 -2.87 -36.23 1.38
CA SER A 329 -3.08 -36.27 2.84
C SER A 329 -3.75 -35.02 3.42
N ILE A 330 -3.97 -33.95 2.63
CA ILE A 330 -4.58 -32.71 3.13
C ILE A 330 -6.04 -32.92 3.59
N PRO A 331 -6.89 -33.68 2.89
CA PRO A 331 -8.20 -34.10 3.40
C PRO A 331 -8.09 -34.79 4.76
N ASP A 332 -7.28 -35.85 4.86
CA ASP A 332 -7.06 -36.62 6.08
C ASP A 332 -6.74 -35.67 7.26
N HIS A 333 -5.81 -34.72 7.04
CA HIS A 333 -5.39 -33.74 8.03
C HIS A 333 -6.55 -32.91 8.61
N VAL A 334 -7.49 -32.45 7.78
CA VAL A 334 -8.60 -31.60 8.24
C VAL A 334 -9.78 -32.39 8.81
N PHE A 335 -9.75 -33.72 8.68
CA PHE A 335 -10.68 -34.67 9.29
C PHE A 335 -10.07 -35.40 10.49
N GLY A 336 -8.96 -34.90 11.04
CA GLY A 336 -8.31 -35.44 12.25
C GLY A 336 -7.46 -36.70 12.03
N GLN A 337 -7.30 -37.14 10.78
CA GLN A 337 -6.50 -38.30 10.41
C GLN A 337 -5.08 -37.85 10.06
N HIS A 338 -4.13 -38.11 10.96
CA HIS A 338 -2.77 -37.55 10.87
C HIS A 338 -1.68 -38.53 10.44
N GLU A 339 -2.02 -39.80 10.19
CA GLU A 339 -1.08 -40.89 9.88
C GLU A 339 -0.23 -40.60 8.64
N ASN A 340 -0.83 -39.96 7.63
CA ASN A 340 -0.18 -39.69 6.35
C ASN A 340 0.35 -38.25 6.19
N CYS A 341 0.24 -37.41 7.23
CA CYS A 341 0.49 -35.98 7.11
C CYS A 341 1.98 -35.57 7.16
N GLY A 342 2.93 -36.50 7.31
CA GLY A 342 4.38 -36.22 7.28
C GLY A 342 4.84 -35.06 8.17
N GLU A 343 5.99 -34.45 7.83
CA GLU A 343 6.62 -33.36 8.61
C GLU A 343 5.91 -32.00 8.53
N TRP A 344 4.95 -31.83 7.62
CA TRP A 344 4.22 -30.57 7.46
C TRP A 344 3.11 -30.41 8.52
N CYS A 345 2.70 -31.52 9.15
CA CYS A 345 1.75 -31.59 10.24
C CYS A 345 2.36 -31.13 11.56
N LYS A 346 1.78 -30.10 12.20
CA LYS A 346 2.24 -29.61 13.52
C LYS A 346 1.37 -30.17 14.65
N LYS A 347 1.31 -31.50 14.76
CA LYS A 347 0.50 -32.24 15.74
C LYS A 347 0.74 -31.80 17.20
N ASP A 348 1.97 -31.39 17.55
CA ASP A 348 2.39 -31.02 18.91
C ASP A 348 2.04 -29.60 19.38
N ARG A 349 1.47 -28.75 18.53
CA ARG A 349 1.01 -27.42 18.97
C ARG A 349 -0.48 -27.52 19.32
N LYS A 350 -0.84 -27.30 20.60
CA LYS A 350 -2.20 -27.27 21.22
C LYS A 350 -3.25 -26.32 20.57
N LYS A 351 -3.17 -26.04 19.27
CA LYS A 351 -3.95 -25.04 18.51
C LYS A 351 -4.46 -25.54 17.15
N HIS A 352 -4.58 -26.84 16.91
CA HIS A 352 -5.34 -27.29 15.72
C HIS A 352 -6.85 -27.14 15.99
N THR A 353 -7.44 -26.08 15.43
CA THR A 353 -8.82 -25.63 15.74
C THR A 353 -9.86 -26.05 14.69
N ILE A 354 -9.45 -26.72 13.61
CA ILE A 354 -10.32 -27.05 12.47
C ILE A 354 -10.32 -28.55 12.26
N GLU A 355 -11.47 -29.13 12.61
CA GLU A 355 -11.84 -30.52 12.38
C GLU A 355 -13.20 -30.52 11.67
N LEU A 356 -13.23 -31.15 10.50
CA LEU A 356 -14.40 -31.31 9.65
C LEU A 356 -15.03 -32.68 9.86
N LYS A 357 -16.34 -32.80 9.63
CA LYS A 357 -17.10 -34.03 9.95
C LYS A 357 -17.92 -34.59 8.79
N SER A 358 -18.21 -33.82 7.75
CA SER A 358 -19.02 -34.28 6.63
C SER A 358 -18.28 -35.27 5.73
N GLU A 359 -18.78 -36.50 5.63
CA GLU A 359 -18.24 -37.55 4.74
C GLU A 359 -18.37 -37.18 3.25
N GLU A 360 -19.48 -36.56 2.86
CA GLU A 360 -19.66 -36.02 1.50
C GLU A 360 -18.59 -34.98 1.16
N LEU A 361 -18.27 -34.09 2.11
CA LEU A 361 -17.20 -33.10 1.95
C LEU A 361 -15.82 -33.76 1.91
N TYR A 362 -15.59 -34.81 2.70
CA TYR A 362 -14.34 -35.57 2.67
C TYR A 362 -14.07 -36.14 1.27
N ASN A 363 -15.07 -36.80 0.68
CA ASN A 363 -14.99 -37.35 -0.67
C ASN A 363 -14.80 -36.25 -1.74
N ALA A 364 -15.52 -35.14 -1.59
CA ALA A 364 -15.36 -33.98 -2.47
C ALA A 364 -13.95 -33.37 -2.39
N LEU A 365 -13.38 -33.24 -1.19
CA LEU A 365 -12.02 -32.73 -0.98
C LEU A 365 -10.97 -33.72 -1.48
N LYS A 366 -11.18 -35.03 -1.34
CA LYS A 366 -10.29 -36.07 -1.90
C LYS A 366 -10.23 -35.96 -3.42
N SER A 367 -11.39 -35.94 -4.09
CA SER A 367 -11.49 -35.73 -5.53
C SER A 367 -10.85 -34.40 -5.97
N PHE A 368 -11.08 -33.34 -5.22
CA PHE A 368 -10.49 -32.03 -5.45
C PHE A 368 -8.95 -32.07 -5.39
N TYR A 369 -8.35 -32.62 -4.33
CA TYR A 369 -6.90 -32.66 -4.16
C TYR A 369 -6.21 -33.70 -5.06
N THR A 370 -6.91 -34.74 -5.53
CA THR A 370 -6.38 -35.65 -6.58
C THR A 370 -5.98 -34.89 -7.84
N LYS A 371 -6.78 -33.90 -8.26
CA LYS A 371 -6.44 -33.05 -9.42
C LYS A 371 -5.13 -32.29 -9.21
N TYR A 372 -4.88 -31.83 -7.99
CA TYR A 372 -3.63 -31.16 -7.63
C TYR A 372 -2.47 -32.14 -7.57
N SER A 373 -2.68 -33.32 -6.98
CA SER A 373 -1.67 -34.38 -6.88
C SER A 373 -1.16 -34.84 -8.25
N ILE A 374 -2.06 -35.09 -9.22
CA ILE A 374 -1.70 -35.44 -10.60
C ILE A 374 -0.84 -34.36 -11.27
N ASN A 375 -1.04 -33.09 -10.89
CA ASN A 375 -0.33 -31.95 -11.45
C ASN A 375 0.84 -31.48 -10.56
N ALA A 376 1.32 -32.31 -9.63
CA ALA A 376 2.34 -31.93 -8.64
C ALA A 376 3.61 -31.33 -9.24
N TYR A 377 4.06 -31.85 -10.38
CA TYR A 377 5.27 -31.37 -11.06
C TYR A 377 5.18 -29.89 -11.44
N LYS A 378 3.98 -29.36 -11.72
CA LYS A 378 3.77 -27.97 -12.15
C LYS A 378 4.07 -26.95 -11.06
N PHE A 379 4.10 -27.38 -9.80
CA PHE A 379 4.30 -26.51 -8.64
C PHE A 379 5.34 -27.07 -7.65
N ALA A 380 5.99 -28.20 -7.95
CA ALA A 380 7.17 -28.67 -7.25
C ALA A 380 8.34 -27.67 -7.36
N VAL A 381 8.32 -26.80 -8.38
CA VAL A 381 9.27 -25.70 -8.55
C VAL A 381 8.64 -24.42 -7.99
N PRO A 382 9.33 -23.67 -7.10
CA PRO A 382 8.88 -22.35 -6.68
C PRO A 382 9.03 -21.34 -7.84
N ALA A 383 8.11 -21.39 -8.80
CA ALA A 383 8.03 -20.47 -9.91
C ALA A 383 7.19 -19.24 -9.53
N SER A 384 7.62 -18.05 -9.98
CA SER A 384 6.92 -16.80 -9.69
C SER A 384 6.98 -15.80 -10.84
N SER A 385 5.82 -15.21 -11.18
CA SER A 385 5.63 -14.10 -12.11
C SER A 385 5.78 -12.72 -11.45
N GLN A 386 6.27 -12.63 -10.21
CA GLN A 386 6.49 -11.35 -9.52
C GLN A 386 7.39 -10.39 -10.32
N ALA A 387 8.32 -10.94 -11.12
CA ALA A 387 9.14 -10.14 -12.03
C ALA A 387 8.30 -9.43 -13.10
N ASN A 388 7.27 -10.08 -13.65
CA ASN A 388 6.33 -9.50 -14.60
C ASN A 388 5.45 -8.44 -13.94
N GLU A 389 4.93 -8.68 -12.72
CA GLU A 389 4.18 -7.66 -11.97
C GLU A 389 5.02 -6.39 -11.77
N SER A 390 6.32 -6.55 -11.48
CA SER A 390 7.25 -5.43 -11.40
C SER A 390 7.39 -4.69 -12.74
N VAL A 391 7.45 -5.39 -13.86
CA VAL A 391 7.53 -4.77 -15.21
C VAL A 391 6.25 -4.03 -15.54
N ASN A 392 5.10 -4.65 -15.34
CA ASN A 392 3.79 -4.05 -15.55
C ASN A 392 3.62 -2.75 -14.75
N ASN A 393 4.13 -2.70 -13.52
CA ASN A 393 4.15 -1.48 -12.72
C ASN A 393 5.04 -0.36 -13.32
N ILE A 394 6.23 -0.70 -13.85
CA ILE A 394 7.11 0.28 -14.51
C ILE A 394 6.44 0.79 -15.80
N ILE A 395 5.86 -0.10 -16.60
CA ILE A 395 5.12 0.27 -17.82
C ILE A 395 3.94 1.19 -17.46
N ALA A 396 3.17 0.88 -16.42
CA ALA A 396 2.06 1.73 -15.97
C ALA A 396 2.50 3.11 -15.47
N GLN A 397 3.72 3.25 -14.94
CA GLN A 397 4.29 4.56 -14.58
C GLN A 397 4.67 5.38 -15.81
N LYS A 398 5.27 4.74 -16.83
CA LYS A 398 5.74 5.42 -18.05
C LYS A 398 4.64 5.65 -19.08
N ALA A 399 3.67 4.74 -19.16
CA ALA A 399 2.49 4.77 -20.01
C ALA A 399 1.20 4.52 -19.17
N PRO A 400 0.76 5.51 -18.38
CA PRO A 400 -0.44 5.35 -17.56
C PRO A 400 -1.69 5.07 -18.39
N ASN A 401 -2.49 4.08 -17.99
CA ASN A 401 -3.75 3.71 -18.65
C ASN A 401 -4.79 4.85 -18.71
N SER A 402 -4.63 5.88 -17.88
CA SER A 402 -5.47 7.09 -17.92
C SER A 402 -5.16 8.02 -19.10
N ILE A 403 -3.97 7.90 -19.69
CA ILE A 403 -3.50 8.70 -20.82
C ILE A 403 -3.53 7.83 -22.08
N TYR A 404 -3.93 8.44 -23.18
CA TYR A 404 -4.16 7.71 -24.43
C TYR A 404 -2.93 7.73 -25.33
N TYR A 405 -2.10 6.69 -25.26
CA TYR A 405 -0.92 6.51 -26.13
C TYR A 405 -1.11 5.44 -27.22
N SER A 406 -2.08 4.53 -27.04
CA SER A 406 -2.27 3.25 -27.77
C SER A 406 -2.49 3.31 -29.29
N ARG A 407 -2.48 4.50 -29.91
CA ARG A 407 -2.64 4.70 -31.37
C ARG A 407 -1.43 5.38 -32.03
N SER A 408 -0.32 5.50 -31.30
CA SER A 408 0.90 6.16 -31.78
C SER A 408 2.13 5.45 -31.26
N ALA A 409 3.28 5.68 -31.90
CA ALA A 409 4.57 5.15 -31.47
C ALA A 409 4.99 5.55 -30.05
N SER A 410 4.38 6.60 -29.48
CA SER A 410 4.61 6.98 -28.07
C SER A 410 4.33 5.83 -27.09
N ALA A 411 3.38 4.93 -27.39
CA ALA A 411 3.15 3.76 -26.55
C ALA A 411 4.36 2.82 -26.54
N ASP A 412 4.88 2.50 -27.72
CA ASP A 412 6.03 1.61 -27.91
C ASP A 412 7.31 2.20 -27.27
N TYR A 413 7.58 3.49 -27.49
CA TYR A 413 8.71 4.20 -26.87
C TYR A 413 8.69 4.14 -25.34
N ARG A 414 7.50 4.23 -24.73
CA ARG A 414 7.34 4.17 -23.27
C ARG A 414 7.52 2.76 -22.73
N VAL A 415 7.09 1.74 -23.48
CA VAL A 415 7.34 0.33 -23.15
C VAL A 415 8.84 0.04 -23.27
N ALA A 416 9.50 0.44 -24.35
CA ALA A 416 10.94 0.30 -24.51
C ALA A 416 11.71 1.02 -23.39
N ASN A 417 11.29 2.22 -23.00
CA ASN A 417 11.88 2.91 -21.86
C ASN A 417 11.67 2.14 -20.53
N ALA A 418 10.54 1.46 -20.36
CA ALA A 418 10.30 0.62 -19.18
C ALA A 418 11.22 -0.61 -19.16
N VAL A 419 11.50 -1.19 -20.33
CA VAL A 419 12.45 -2.29 -20.51
C VAL A 419 13.85 -1.85 -20.07
N CYS A 420 14.35 -0.72 -20.58
CA CYS A 420 15.62 -0.12 -20.18
C CYS A 420 15.73 0.05 -18.65
N THR A 421 14.69 0.59 -18.01
CA THR A 421 14.70 0.80 -16.56
C THR A 421 14.60 -0.51 -15.77
N LYS A 422 13.91 -1.52 -16.28
CA LYS A 422 13.85 -2.84 -15.64
C LYS A 422 15.23 -3.50 -15.64
N ASN A 423 15.90 -3.52 -16.79
CA ASN A 423 17.16 -4.23 -16.97
C ASN A 423 18.33 -3.47 -16.35
N ASP A 424 18.47 -2.17 -16.66
CA ASP A 424 19.67 -1.41 -16.32
C ASP A 424 19.44 -0.43 -15.15
N GLY A 425 18.18 -0.08 -14.85
CA GLY A 425 17.86 0.97 -13.89
C GLY A 425 17.96 2.37 -14.45
N GLU A 426 18.31 3.34 -13.60
CA GLU A 426 18.54 4.71 -14.04
C GLU A 426 19.81 4.82 -14.89
N MET A 427 20.71 3.82 -14.83
CA MET A 427 21.88 3.75 -15.69
C MET A 427 21.54 3.83 -17.18
N SER A 428 20.38 3.27 -17.57
CA SER A 428 19.87 3.36 -18.94
C SER A 428 19.78 4.79 -19.47
N LEU A 429 19.56 5.79 -18.59
CA LEU A 429 19.54 7.18 -19.00
C LEU A 429 20.87 7.59 -19.63
N LEU A 430 22.01 7.19 -19.05
CA LEU A 430 23.33 7.53 -19.62
C LEU A 430 23.58 6.77 -20.92
N ASN A 431 23.14 5.50 -21.04
CA ASN A 431 23.23 4.74 -22.28
C ASN A 431 22.44 5.43 -23.40
N ILE A 432 21.21 5.87 -23.13
CA ILE A 432 20.41 6.66 -24.07
C ILE A 432 21.10 8.00 -24.40
N LYS A 433 21.77 8.67 -23.43
CA LYS A 433 22.53 9.89 -23.76
C LYS A 433 23.69 9.60 -24.70
N LYS A 434 24.43 8.52 -24.45
CA LYS A 434 25.55 8.09 -25.27
C LYS A 434 25.10 7.77 -26.69
N ASN A 435 24.00 7.02 -26.84
CA ASN A 435 23.44 6.66 -28.14
C ASN A 435 22.81 7.84 -28.91
N LEU A 436 22.61 8.98 -28.25
CA LEU A 436 22.23 10.26 -28.85
C LEU A 436 23.44 11.19 -29.11
N ASP A 437 24.66 10.72 -28.86
CA ASP A 437 25.90 11.52 -28.90
C ASP A 437 25.88 12.74 -27.95
N LEU A 438 25.22 12.61 -26.81
CA LEU A 438 25.06 13.66 -25.81
C LEU A 438 25.93 13.40 -24.58
N SER A 439 26.70 14.43 -24.18
CA SER A 439 27.59 14.35 -23.01
C SER A 439 26.84 14.02 -21.71
N SER A 440 27.37 13.08 -20.92
CA SER A 440 26.93 12.84 -19.55
C SER A 440 27.54 13.92 -18.64
N ASN A 441 26.71 14.57 -17.81
CA ASN A 441 27.19 15.62 -16.90
C ASN A 441 27.20 15.12 -15.45
N LEU A 442 28.01 15.77 -14.61
CA LEU A 442 28.22 15.38 -13.20
C LEU A 442 26.91 15.20 -12.42
N TYR A 443 25.91 16.07 -12.65
CA TYR A 443 24.63 16.01 -11.96
C TYR A 443 23.76 14.83 -12.40
N THR A 444 23.78 14.49 -13.69
CA THR A 444 23.07 13.32 -14.24
C THR A 444 23.68 12.05 -13.68
N SER A 445 25.00 11.93 -13.70
CA SER A 445 25.71 10.77 -13.14
C SER A 445 25.45 10.65 -11.64
N LYS A 446 25.54 11.74 -10.87
CA LYS A 446 25.22 11.74 -9.43
C LYS A 446 23.77 11.33 -9.15
N TYR A 447 22.80 11.81 -9.95
CA TYR A 447 21.39 11.44 -9.81
C TYR A 447 21.18 9.94 -10.07
N VAL A 448 21.75 9.42 -11.17
CA VAL A 448 21.69 8.02 -11.55
C VAL A 448 22.26 7.15 -10.43
N SER A 449 23.50 7.41 -9.99
CA SER A 449 24.13 6.65 -8.92
C SER A 449 23.33 6.70 -7.61
N LYS A 450 22.83 7.87 -7.21
CA LYS A 450 22.01 8.01 -5.99
C LYS A 450 20.71 7.22 -6.08
N THR A 451 20.06 7.22 -7.23
CA THR A 451 18.75 6.57 -7.43
C THR A 451 18.91 5.05 -7.50
N ASP A 452 19.91 4.57 -8.24
CA ASP A 452 20.21 3.15 -8.33
C ASP A 452 20.70 2.60 -6.98
N ASN A 453 21.54 3.32 -6.23
CA ASN A 453 21.91 2.91 -4.86
C ASN A 453 20.68 2.75 -3.96
N LYS A 454 19.74 3.71 -3.98
CA LYS A 454 18.47 3.57 -3.24
C LYS A 454 17.65 2.37 -3.71
N ARG A 455 17.63 2.08 -5.02
CA ARG A 455 16.95 0.90 -5.58
C ARG A 455 17.58 -0.39 -5.05
N TYR A 456 18.91 -0.51 -5.06
CA TYR A 456 19.63 -1.66 -4.53
C TYR A 456 19.40 -1.85 -3.03
N THR A 457 19.53 -0.79 -2.22
CA THR A 457 19.27 -0.86 -0.77
C THR A 457 17.82 -1.27 -0.47
N ARG A 458 16.84 -0.73 -1.19
CA ARG A 458 15.43 -1.13 -1.05
C ARG A 458 15.22 -2.59 -1.45
N ALA A 459 15.79 -3.04 -2.57
CA ALA A 459 15.70 -4.43 -3.01
C ALA A 459 16.29 -5.39 -1.96
N ALA A 460 17.46 -5.07 -1.40
CA ALA A 460 18.09 -5.86 -0.33
C ALA A 460 17.20 -5.89 0.94
N THR A 461 16.73 -4.72 1.38
CA THR A 461 15.86 -4.58 2.57
C THR A 461 14.56 -5.37 2.42
N THR A 462 13.92 -5.32 1.25
CA THR A 462 12.63 -6.00 1.02
C THR A 462 12.71 -7.53 1.05
N LYS A 463 13.91 -8.10 0.86
CA LYS A 463 14.17 -9.55 0.96
C LYS A 463 14.25 -10.04 2.41
N THR A 464 14.56 -9.16 3.36
CA THR A 464 14.72 -9.51 4.79
C THR A 464 13.42 -10.03 5.41
N GLN A 465 13.56 -10.93 6.38
CA GLN A 465 12.42 -11.51 7.10
C GLN A 465 11.66 -10.46 7.91
N GLU A 466 12.38 -9.51 8.51
CA GLU A 466 11.83 -8.39 9.29
C GLU A 466 10.90 -7.52 8.43
N TYR A 467 11.37 -7.10 7.26
CA TYR A 467 10.56 -6.30 6.33
C TYR A 467 9.31 -7.06 5.86
N LYS A 468 9.45 -8.35 5.51
CA LYS A 468 8.32 -9.20 5.10
C LYS A 468 7.28 -9.34 6.22
N THR A 469 7.74 -9.55 7.46
CA THR A 469 6.87 -9.66 8.64
C THR A 469 6.14 -8.34 8.90
N ARG A 470 6.87 -7.22 8.89
CA ARG A 470 6.29 -5.88 9.06
C ARG A 470 5.29 -5.53 7.97
N ARG A 471 5.55 -5.92 6.71
CA ARG A 471 4.61 -5.72 5.59
C ARG A 471 3.30 -6.47 5.85
N ILE A 472 3.36 -7.73 6.28
CA ILE A 472 2.16 -8.53 6.59
C ILE A 472 1.35 -7.88 7.72
N GLU A 473 2.01 -7.43 8.78
CA GLU A 473 1.40 -6.74 9.91
C GLU A 473 0.67 -5.46 9.44
N LEU A 474 1.35 -4.61 8.66
CA LEU A 474 0.78 -3.36 8.12
C LEU A 474 -0.41 -3.64 7.18
N THR A 475 -0.36 -4.68 6.35
CA THR A 475 -1.49 -5.08 5.50
C THR A 475 -2.69 -5.52 6.34
N GLN A 476 -2.48 -6.30 7.41
CA GLN A 476 -3.55 -6.70 8.32
C GLN A 476 -4.16 -5.49 9.03
N ASN A 477 -3.33 -4.55 9.50
CA ASN A 477 -3.79 -3.33 10.15
C ASN A 477 -4.63 -2.46 9.20
N ARG A 478 -4.20 -2.29 7.95
CA ARG A 478 -4.96 -1.56 6.92
C ARG A 478 -6.28 -2.23 6.58
N GLU A 479 -6.30 -3.55 6.43
CA GLU A 479 -7.53 -4.31 6.16
C GLU A 479 -8.53 -4.19 7.33
N ASN A 480 -8.04 -4.25 8.56
CA ASN A 480 -8.86 -4.06 9.75
C ASN A 480 -9.41 -2.62 9.82
N LEU A 481 -8.58 -1.61 9.54
CA LEU A 481 -9.01 -0.22 9.46
C LEU A 481 -10.05 0.00 8.35
N ARG A 482 -9.83 -0.55 7.15
CA ARG A 482 -10.80 -0.47 6.05
C ARG A 482 -12.13 -1.10 6.46
N LYS A 483 -12.13 -2.29 7.06
CA LYS A 483 -13.36 -2.93 7.56
C LYS A 483 -14.07 -2.11 8.63
N LEU A 484 -13.32 -1.41 9.49
CA LEU A 484 -13.89 -0.52 10.49
C LEU A 484 -14.51 0.73 9.82
N GLN A 485 -13.82 1.30 8.83
CA GLN A 485 -14.28 2.46 8.06
C GLN A 485 -15.50 2.16 7.17
N GLU A 486 -15.45 1.10 6.34
CA GLU A 486 -16.60 0.66 5.54
C GLU A 486 -17.81 0.33 6.42
N LYS A 487 -17.57 -0.18 7.63
CA LYS A 487 -18.64 -0.43 8.62
C LYS A 487 -19.20 0.88 9.21
N SER A 488 -18.40 1.93 9.37
CA SER A 488 -18.88 3.24 9.79
C SER A 488 -19.56 4.03 8.67
N GLU A 489 -19.11 3.88 7.42
CA GLU A 489 -19.58 4.62 6.24
C GLU A 489 -20.94 4.12 5.69
N ARG A 490 -21.41 2.92 6.05
CA ARG A 490 -22.65 2.29 5.54
C ARG A 490 -22.63 2.15 3.98
N ILE A 491 -23.79 2.09 3.30
CA ILE A 491 -23.84 2.03 1.82
C ILE A 491 -23.38 3.38 1.26
N THR A 492 -22.16 3.45 0.77
CA THR A 492 -21.66 4.59 -0.03
C THR A 492 -21.72 4.31 -1.54
N TYR A 493 -21.86 3.05 -1.95
CA TYR A 493 -21.99 2.67 -3.38
C TYR A 493 -22.74 1.33 -3.54
N ALA A 494 -23.93 1.34 -4.14
CA ALA A 494 -24.62 0.15 -4.63
C ALA A 494 -25.25 0.41 -6.01
N SER A 495 -25.45 -0.66 -6.79
CA SER A 495 -26.09 -0.56 -8.11
C SER A 495 -27.52 0.02 -7.96
N ASN A 496 -27.89 0.98 -8.80
CA ASN A 496 -29.21 1.63 -8.87
C ASN A 496 -29.59 2.61 -7.74
N CYS A 497 -28.67 3.05 -6.87
CA CYS A 497 -28.95 4.05 -5.83
C CYS A 497 -29.42 5.43 -6.34
N ALA A 498 -29.37 5.70 -7.64
CA ALA A 498 -29.71 7.00 -8.25
C ALA A 498 -31.07 7.02 -8.97
N MET A 499 -31.82 5.91 -8.95
CA MET A 499 -33.15 5.83 -9.60
C MET A 499 -34.31 6.13 -8.63
N ASP A 500 -34.01 6.42 -7.37
CA ASP A 500 -35.01 6.85 -6.38
C ASP A 500 -35.28 8.36 -6.52
N MET A 501 -36.55 8.76 -6.40
CA MET A 501 -37.03 10.15 -6.53
C MET A 501 -36.28 11.11 -5.59
N PRO A 502 -35.94 12.34 -6.03
CA PRO A 502 -35.12 13.26 -5.25
C PRO A 502 -35.85 13.71 -3.98
N GLN A 503 -35.22 13.52 -2.82
CA GLN A 503 -35.62 14.21 -1.60
C GLN A 503 -35.03 15.63 -1.56
N PRO A 504 -35.71 16.60 -0.93
CA PRO A 504 -35.25 17.97 -0.87
C PRO A 504 -33.90 18.08 -0.17
N PHE A 505 -32.96 18.75 -0.82
CA PHE A 505 -31.66 19.11 -0.30
C PHE A 505 -31.79 20.17 0.80
N GLN A 506 -31.21 19.92 1.97
CA GLN A 506 -30.90 20.96 2.97
C GLN A 506 -29.38 20.94 3.21
N GLU A 507 -28.73 22.07 2.95
CA GLU A 507 -27.32 22.30 3.25
C GLU A 507 -27.07 22.25 4.76
N PRO A 508 -25.88 21.77 5.15
CA PRO A 508 -24.98 22.69 5.84
C PRO A 508 -23.69 22.89 5.05
N GLN A 509 -23.40 24.15 4.74
CA GLN A 509 -22.04 24.58 4.45
C GLN A 509 -21.29 24.72 5.78
N GLU A 510 -20.14 24.07 5.88
CA GLU A 510 -18.93 24.69 6.44
C GLU A 510 -17.69 23.84 6.09
N SER A 511 -16.63 24.57 5.79
CA SER A 511 -15.36 24.14 5.18
C SER A 511 -14.62 23.08 6.00
N THR A 512 -14.23 22.00 5.34
CA THR A 512 -13.23 21.05 5.86
C THR A 512 -11.83 21.47 5.40
N PRO A 513 -10.86 21.73 6.31
CA PRO A 513 -9.46 21.78 5.93
C PRO A 513 -9.01 20.38 5.52
N SER A 514 -8.66 20.24 4.24
CA SER A 514 -8.02 19.04 3.70
C SER A 514 -6.59 18.93 4.25
N CYS A 515 -6.39 18.16 5.32
CA CYS A 515 -5.06 17.65 5.66
C CYS A 515 -5.00 16.13 5.50
N ASN A 516 -4.36 15.71 4.40
CA ASN A 516 -4.03 14.31 4.15
C ASN A 516 -2.94 13.85 5.14
N PRO A 517 -3.13 12.74 5.89
CA PRO A 517 -2.15 12.24 6.88
C PRO A 517 -0.83 11.75 6.27
N LYS A 518 -0.64 11.83 4.95
CA LYS A 518 0.64 11.54 4.28
C LYS A 518 1.59 12.75 4.23
N ASN A 519 1.11 13.97 4.46
CA ASN A 519 1.93 15.18 4.35
C ASN A 519 2.56 15.64 5.68
N ILE A 520 2.12 15.12 6.83
CA ILE A 520 2.62 15.51 8.16
C ILE A 520 4.07 15.02 8.41
N ILE A 521 4.54 14.00 7.68
CA ILE A 521 5.86 13.38 7.88
C ILE A 521 7.00 14.26 7.30
N GLU A 522 6.68 15.29 6.50
CA GLU A 522 7.67 16.19 5.89
C GLU A 522 7.67 17.61 6.49
N SER A 523 6.77 17.93 7.43
CA SER A 523 6.71 19.24 8.09
C SER A 523 7.48 19.25 9.42
N ASP A 524 8.29 20.28 9.62
CA ASP A 524 8.90 20.64 10.91
C ASP A 524 7.78 20.94 11.94
N PHE A 525 7.82 20.34 13.13
CA PHE A 525 6.78 20.46 14.17
C PHE A 525 7.40 20.67 15.55
N VAL A 526 6.65 21.27 16.47
CA VAL A 526 7.08 21.49 17.86
C VAL A 526 6.34 20.53 18.78
N VAL A 527 7.08 19.89 19.69
CA VAL A 527 6.51 19.06 20.74
C VAL A 527 6.13 19.94 21.91
N VAL A 528 4.88 19.86 22.35
CA VAL A 528 4.39 20.54 23.55
C VAL A 528 3.85 19.47 24.50
N TYR A 529 4.43 19.39 25.69
CA TYR A 529 3.98 18.52 26.76
C TYR A 529 2.87 19.22 27.52
N PHE A 530 1.83 18.51 27.93
CA PHE A 530 0.72 19.10 28.68
C PHE A 530 0.12 18.12 29.68
N ASP A 531 -0.52 18.69 30.70
CA ASP A 531 -1.24 17.97 31.75
C ASP A 531 -2.38 18.86 32.29
N ILE A 532 -3.39 18.24 32.89
CA ILE A 532 -4.55 18.94 33.45
C ILE A 532 -4.93 18.41 34.82
N GLU A 533 -5.31 19.32 35.73
CA GLU A 533 -5.99 18.94 36.96
C GLU A 533 -7.50 19.07 36.80
N THR A 534 -8.25 18.16 37.41
CA THR A 534 -9.71 18.06 37.22
C THR A 534 -10.46 17.87 38.54
N THR A 535 -11.75 18.19 38.53
CA THR A 535 -12.61 18.04 39.72
C THR A 535 -12.82 16.59 40.16
N SER A 536 -12.61 15.61 39.26
CA SER A 536 -12.68 14.18 39.54
C SER A 536 -12.15 13.34 38.37
N LEU A 537 -12.08 12.01 38.53
CA LEU A 537 -11.78 11.07 37.44
C LEU A 537 -12.94 10.88 36.44
N ALA A 538 -14.11 11.49 36.68
CA ALA A 538 -15.28 11.33 35.82
C ALA A 538 -15.04 11.92 34.43
N LEU A 539 -15.62 11.31 33.40
CA LEU A 539 -15.54 11.79 32.02
C LEU A 539 -16.17 13.18 31.81
N THR A 540 -16.99 13.64 32.75
CA THR A 540 -17.67 14.96 32.77
C THR A 540 -17.00 15.96 33.70
N ALA A 541 -15.86 15.60 34.32
CA ALA A 541 -15.16 16.46 35.27
C ALA A 541 -14.78 17.80 34.64
N GLY A 542 -14.89 18.88 35.43
CA GLY A 542 -14.40 20.20 35.11
C GLY A 542 -12.87 20.24 35.18
N ILE A 543 -12.26 21.10 34.36
CA ILE A 543 -10.82 21.36 34.38
C ILE A 543 -10.58 22.46 35.42
N LEU A 544 -9.58 22.27 36.30
CA LEU A 544 -9.19 23.19 37.36
C LEU A 544 -7.82 23.83 37.12
N GLN A 545 -6.95 23.14 36.37
CA GLN A 545 -5.66 23.66 35.96
C GLN A 545 -5.30 23.10 34.59
N ILE A 546 -4.65 23.91 33.76
CA ILE A 546 -4.02 23.47 32.51
C ILE A 546 -2.56 23.90 32.57
N ALA A 547 -1.65 22.96 32.36
CA ALA A 547 -0.24 23.26 32.18
C ALA A 547 0.27 22.74 30.84
N ALA A 548 1.18 23.49 30.22
CA ALA A 548 1.86 23.11 29.00
C ALA A 548 3.29 23.64 28.96
N LYS A 549 4.21 22.88 28.36
CA LYS A 549 5.62 23.24 28.24
C LYS A 549 6.22 22.79 26.92
N SER A 550 7.10 23.62 26.38
CA SER A 550 8.05 23.24 25.34
C SER A 550 9.35 23.99 25.57
N HIS A 551 10.42 23.26 25.88
CA HIS A 551 11.73 23.82 26.16
C HIS A 551 11.65 24.91 27.25
N ASP A 552 12.00 26.15 26.93
CA ASP A 552 12.01 27.28 27.87
C ASP A 552 10.64 27.94 28.04
N LEU A 553 9.64 27.59 27.22
CA LEU A 553 8.30 28.15 27.28
C LEU A 553 7.41 27.32 28.21
N GLU A 554 6.85 27.98 29.22
CA GLU A 554 5.91 27.40 30.18
C GLU A 554 4.57 28.14 30.16
N PHE A 555 3.50 27.38 30.35
CA PHE A 555 2.14 27.86 30.50
C PHE A 555 1.50 27.10 31.65
N SER A 556 0.89 27.80 32.59
CA SER A 556 0.12 27.22 33.67
C SER A 556 -0.96 28.20 34.10
N VAL A 557 -2.22 27.79 34.02
CA VAL A 557 -3.36 28.60 34.43
C VAL A 557 -4.32 27.78 35.26
N TYR A 558 -4.90 28.40 36.29
CA TYR A 558 -5.98 27.82 37.07
C TYR A 558 -7.33 28.33 36.55
N LEU A 559 -8.35 27.48 36.63
CA LEU A 559 -9.68 27.76 36.12
C LEU A 559 -10.68 27.89 37.26
N ASN A 560 -11.68 28.74 37.04
CA ASN A 560 -12.82 28.88 37.93
C ASN A 560 -13.53 27.51 38.08
N PRO A 561 -13.78 27.06 39.33
CA PRO A 561 -14.43 25.79 39.55
C PRO A 561 -15.89 25.83 39.08
N THR A 562 -16.25 24.94 38.15
CA THR A 562 -17.63 24.81 37.64
C THR A 562 -18.41 23.66 38.30
N GLN A 563 -17.73 22.85 39.10
CA GLN A 563 -18.28 21.66 39.75
C GLN A 563 -17.57 21.45 41.09
N ALA A 564 -18.24 20.79 42.04
CA ALA A 564 -17.61 20.37 43.29
C ALA A 564 -16.42 19.44 43.02
N ILE A 565 -15.32 19.65 43.77
CA ILE A 565 -14.13 18.79 43.73
C ILE A 565 -14.39 17.55 44.58
N SER A 566 -14.14 16.36 44.04
CA SER A 566 -14.29 15.14 44.83
C SER A 566 -13.23 15.08 45.93
N PRO A 567 -13.51 14.44 47.09
CA PRO A 567 -12.53 14.31 48.16
C PRO A 567 -11.20 13.68 47.70
N ASP A 568 -11.27 12.70 46.79
CA ASP A 568 -10.09 12.05 46.22
C ASP A 568 -9.28 13.00 45.33
N ALA A 569 -9.95 13.82 44.48
CA ALA A 569 -9.26 14.79 43.65
C ALA A 569 -8.62 15.88 44.50
N SER A 570 -9.34 16.40 45.50
CA SER A 570 -8.81 17.40 46.43
C SER A 570 -7.61 16.89 47.23
N LYS A 571 -7.64 15.62 47.66
CA LYS A 571 -6.52 14.99 48.36
C LYS A 571 -5.27 14.86 47.48
N ILE A 572 -5.46 14.62 46.18
CA ILE A 572 -4.38 14.42 45.23
C ILE A 572 -3.77 15.76 44.84
N THR A 573 -4.58 16.70 44.38
CA THR A 573 -4.11 17.98 43.79
C THR A 573 -3.86 19.08 44.81
N GLY A 574 -4.34 18.91 46.05
CA GLY A 574 -4.36 19.97 47.05
C GLY A 574 -5.36 21.09 46.75
N LEU A 575 -6.16 20.98 45.69
CA LEU A 575 -7.17 21.97 45.31
C LEU A 575 -8.45 21.79 46.12
N THR A 576 -8.98 22.88 46.65
CA THR A 576 -10.23 22.94 47.42
C THR A 576 -11.07 24.12 46.95
N ILE A 577 -12.39 24.03 47.14
CA ILE A 577 -13.32 25.14 46.90
C ILE A 577 -13.82 25.61 48.26
N ILE A 578 -13.68 26.91 48.54
CA ILE A 578 -14.27 27.57 49.71
C ILE A 578 -15.09 28.76 49.21
N GLY A 579 -16.41 28.67 49.32
CA GLY A 579 -17.31 29.61 48.64
C GLY A 579 -17.28 29.39 47.12
N ASP A 580 -17.01 30.44 46.36
CA ASP A 580 -16.86 30.41 44.90
C ASP A 580 -15.39 30.44 44.45
N ASP A 581 -14.45 30.49 45.40
CA ASP A 581 -13.02 30.65 45.15
C ASP A 581 -12.26 29.32 45.21
N LEU A 582 -11.24 29.17 44.34
CA LEU A 582 -10.34 28.02 44.33
C LEU A 582 -9.13 28.27 45.24
N TYR A 583 -8.76 27.26 46.03
CA TYR A 583 -7.63 27.30 46.94
C TYR A 583 -6.67 26.15 46.65
N LEU A 584 -5.36 26.43 46.66
CA LEU A 584 -4.30 25.43 46.63
C LEU A 584 -3.65 25.35 48.02
N HIS A 585 -3.72 24.20 48.69
CA HIS A 585 -3.15 24.00 50.03
C HIS A 585 -3.55 25.10 51.04
N ASN A 586 -4.84 25.47 51.07
CA ASN A 586 -5.42 26.55 51.89
C ASN A 586 -4.98 27.98 51.54
N THR A 587 -4.31 28.19 50.41
CA THR A 587 -4.01 29.52 49.87
C THR A 587 -4.97 29.84 48.73
N ARG A 588 -5.66 30.98 48.80
CA ARG A 588 -6.58 31.42 47.74
C ARG A 588 -5.81 31.70 46.45
N LEU A 589 -6.35 31.25 45.32
CA LEU A 589 -5.83 31.56 44.00
C LEU A 589 -6.56 32.78 43.43
N ASP A 590 -5.93 33.94 43.45
CA ASP A 590 -6.57 35.22 43.06
C ASP A 590 -6.67 35.43 41.53
N ASN A 591 -5.95 34.62 40.73
CA ASN A 591 -5.84 34.77 39.27
C ASN A 591 -6.43 33.57 38.49
N THR A 592 -7.57 33.04 38.93
CA THR A 592 -8.27 31.99 38.17
C THR A 592 -9.00 32.59 36.96
N LEU A 593 -8.97 31.87 35.84
CA LEU A 593 -9.62 32.27 34.59
C LEU A 593 -10.92 31.52 34.39
N ASP A 594 -11.87 32.11 33.66
CA ASP A 594 -12.97 31.32 33.14
C ASP A 594 -12.48 30.36 32.03
N LEU A 595 -13.33 29.40 31.66
CA LEU A 595 -12.94 28.35 30.72
C LEU A 595 -12.61 28.93 29.33
N TYR A 596 -13.36 29.93 28.87
CA TYR A 596 -13.14 30.51 27.56
C TYR A 596 -11.78 31.22 27.53
N ASP A 597 -11.53 32.10 28.50
CA ASP A 597 -10.28 32.86 28.61
C ASP A 597 -9.07 31.94 28.82
N ALA A 598 -9.19 30.89 29.63
CA ALA A 598 -8.12 29.91 29.81
C ALA A 598 -7.76 29.19 28.51
N PHE A 599 -8.75 28.84 27.67
CA PHE A 599 -8.49 28.17 26.39
C PHE A 599 -8.01 29.13 25.31
N ILE A 600 -8.42 30.40 25.32
CA ILE A 600 -7.82 31.44 24.47
C ILE A 600 -6.35 31.64 24.85
N ALA A 601 -6.04 31.76 26.14
CA ALA A 601 -4.66 31.88 26.62
C ALA A 601 -3.81 30.64 26.25
N LEU A 602 -4.40 29.44 26.33
CA LEU A 602 -3.74 28.21 25.85
C LEU A 602 -3.50 28.27 24.34
N ALA A 603 -4.49 28.67 23.53
CA ALA A 603 -4.33 28.80 22.09
C ALA A 603 -3.22 29.82 21.76
N GLU A 604 -3.20 30.98 22.40
CA GLU A 604 -2.15 31.98 22.24
C GLU A 604 -0.76 31.42 22.59
N PHE A 605 -0.65 30.66 23.69
CA PHE A 605 0.59 29.97 24.04
C PHE A 605 1.04 28.99 22.94
N LEU A 606 0.13 28.20 22.39
CA LEU A 606 0.46 27.27 21.30
C LEU A 606 0.83 28.00 20.00
N HIS A 607 0.25 29.16 19.72
CA HIS A 607 0.60 30.00 18.56
C HIS A 607 2.03 30.55 18.65
N LYS A 608 2.57 30.79 19.86
CA LYS A 608 3.97 31.21 20.06
C LYS A 608 5.00 30.21 19.51
N MET A 609 4.59 28.97 19.21
CA MET A 609 5.48 27.96 18.62
C MET A 609 5.77 28.23 17.13
N GLU A 610 4.98 29.06 16.45
CA GLU A 610 5.09 29.42 15.02
C GLU A 610 5.19 28.22 14.06
N LYS A 611 4.83 27.02 14.53
CA LYS A 611 4.93 25.74 13.83
C LYS A 611 3.75 24.84 14.24
N PRO A 612 3.41 23.82 13.43
CA PRO A 612 2.45 22.81 13.82
C PRO A 612 2.83 22.15 15.15
N VAL A 613 1.86 21.93 16.03
CA VAL A 613 2.07 21.47 17.41
C VAL A 613 1.66 20.01 17.59
N LEU A 614 2.57 19.22 18.16
CA LEU A 614 2.32 17.87 18.64
C LEU A 614 2.12 17.88 20.16
N LEU A 615 0.90 17.60 20.62
CA LEU A 615 0.59 17.55 22.04
C LEU A 615 0.91 16.18 22.65
N VAL A 616 1.65 16.18 23.76
CA VAL A 616 2.13 14.96 24.43
C VAL A 616 1.71 14.96 25.90
N ALA A 617 1.05 13.90 26.36
CA ALA A 617 0.67 13.73 27.76
C ALA A 617 0.95 12.30 28.25
N HIS A 618 1.09 12.13 29.56
CA HIS A 618 1.26 10.83 30.20
C HIS A 618 -0.10 10.29 30.62
N ASN A 619 -0.60 9.25 29.93
CA ASN A 619 -2.01 8.84 29.97
C ASN A 619 -2.96 9.77 29.20
N ALA A 620 -2.48 10.33 28.07
CA ALA A 620 -3.17 11.31 27.23
C ALA A 620 -4.64 11.00 26.89
N THR A 621 -5.08 9.74 26.96
CA THR A 621 -6.50 9.38 26.79
C THR A 621 -7.42 10.09 27.78
N PHE A 622 -6.94 10.35 29.01
CA PHE A 622 -7.69 11.10 30.02
C PHE A 622 -7.77 12.58 29.64
N ASP A 623 -6.63 13.23 29.43
CA ASP A 623 -6.48 14.68 29.27
C ASP A 623 -7.07 15.16 27.94
N THR A 624 -6.76 14.44 26.87
CA THR A 624 -7.20 14.75 25.50
C THR A 624 -8.73 14.80 25.41
N GLN A 625 -9.42 13.92 26.13
CA GLN A 625 -10.89 13.90 26.11
C GLN A 625 -11.50 15.15 26.77
N ARG A 626 -10.93 15.63 27.89
CA ARG A 626 -11.44 16.84 28.57
C ARG A 626 -11.14 18.09 27.74
N ILE A 627 -9.93 18.21 27.21
CA ILE A 627 -9.56 19.33 26.34
C ILE A 627 -10.45 19.39 25.11
N LEU A 628 -10.63 18.27 24.39
CA LEU A 628 -11.49 18.26 23.20
C LEU A 628 -12.95 18.53 23.53
N ARG A 629 -13.46 18.02 24.66
CA ARG A 629 -14.83 18.32 25.10
C ARG A 629 -14.99 19.82 25.33
N ALA A 630 -14.07 20.45 26.06
CA ALA A 630 -14.09 21.89 26.30
C ALA A 630 -14.03 22.70 25.00
N ILE A 631 -13.17 22.30 24.04
CA ILE A 631 -13.09 22.94 22.71
C ILE A 631 -14.41 22.82 21.94
N ILE A 632 -15.03 21.63 21.94
CA ILE A 632 -16.27 21.36 21.20
C ILE A 632 -17.46 22.09 21.82
N GLU A 633 -17.64 21.99 23.15
CA GLU A 633 -18.76 22.57 23.87
C GLU A 633 -18.77 24.11 23.79
N ASN A 634 -17.61 24.73 23.60
CA ASN A 634 -17.45 26.19 23.52
C ASN A 634 -17.15 26.70 22.10
N ASN A 635 -17.27 25.85 21.07
CA ASN A 635 -17.04 26.20 19.67
C ASN A 635 -15.66 26.82 19.38
N LEU A 636 -14.61 26.37 20.08
CA LEU A 636 -13.26 26.93 19.98
C LEU A 636 -12.40 26.26 18.90
N SER A 637 -12.99 25.44 18.03
CA SER A 637 -12.23 24.57 17.11
C SER A 637 -11.32 25.31 16.15
N SER A 638 -11.67 26.54 15.75
CA SER A 638 -10.88 27.41 14.87
C SER A 638 -9.57 27.88 15.48
N TYR A 639 -9.48 27.98 16.82
CA TYR A 639 -8.28 28.47 17.52
C TYR A 639 -7.19 27.40 17.71
N PHE A 640 -7.51 26.14 17.39
CA PHE A 640 -6.66 24.98 17.66
C PHE A 640 -6.26 24.20 16.39
N ASP A 641 -6.34 24.84 15.22
CA ASP A 641 -6.00 24.26 13.92
C ASP A 641 -4.51 23.91 13.78
N MET A 642 -3.65 24.55 14.58
CA MET A 642 -2.21 24.25 14.65
C MET A 642 -1.90 22.85 15.23
N ILE A 643 -2.83 22.23 15.97
CA ILE A 643 -2.60 20.93 16.60
C ILE A 643 -2.66 19.82 15.54
N ILE A 644 -1.54 19.13 15.32
CA ILE A 644 -1.48 17.99 14.39
C ILE A 644 -2.07 16.72 15.02
N GLY A 645 -1.99 16.61 16.34
CA GLY A 645 -2.64 15.56 17.12
C GLY A 645 -1.98 15.31 18.46
N PHE A 646 -2.33 14.17 19.06
CA PHE A 646 -2.01 13.82 20.45
C PHE A 646 -1.17 12.53 20.52
N VAL A 647 -0.23 12.47 21.46
CA VAL A 647 0.58 11.29 21.76
C VAL A 647 0.47 10.93 23.23
N ASP A 648 0.28 9.64 23.49
CA ASP A 648 0.33 9.05 24.82
C ASP A 648 1.71 8.43 25.05
N THR A 649 2.40 8.84 26.11
CA THR A 649 3.76 8.34 26.40
C THR A 649 3.78 6.93 27.00
N ILE A 650 2.69 6.45 27.60
CA ILE A 650 2.65 5.13 28.26
C ILE A 650 3.02 3.98 27.31
N PRO A 651 2.46 3.86 26.08
CA PRO A 651 2.85 2.82 25.13
C PRO A 651 4.33 2.88 24.71
N ILE A 652 4.91 4.08 24.68
CA ILE A 652 6.32 4.31 24.28
C ILE A 652 7.25 3.84 25.39
N LEU A 653 6.92 4.20 26.63
CA LEU A 653 7.66 3.82 27.83
C LEU A 653 7.57 2.32 28.09
N LYS A 654 6.39 1.70 27.92
CA LYS A 654 6.23 0.24 28.02
C LYS A 654 7.08 -0.53 27.02
N LYS A 655 7.30 0.03 25.83
CA LYS A 655 8.15 -0.58 24.81
C LYS A 655 9.63 -0.38 25.12
N SER A 656 9.99 0.76 25.72
CA SER A 656 11.37 1.10 26.05
C SER A 656 11.87 0.35 27.29
N PHE A 657 10.95 0.02 28.22
CA PHE A 657 11.24 -0.66 29.48
C PHE A 657 10.33 -1.89 29.69
N PRO A 658 10.42 -2.92 28.84
CA PRO A 658 9.54 -4.10 28.89
C PRO A 658 9.68 -4.93 30.19
N GLU A 659 10.79 -4.78 30.91
CA GLU A 659 11.07 -5.42 32.19
C GLU A 659 10.25 -4.85 33.35
N ARG A 660 9.82 -3.57 33.28
CA ARG A 660 8.97 -2.96 34.30
C ARG A 660 7.56 -3.55 34.23
N LYS A 661 7.07 -4.11 35.35
CA LYS A 661 5.78 -4.82 35.43
C LYS A 661 4.96 -4.34 36.63
N GLY A 662 3.63 -4.34 36.47
CA GLY A 662 2.68 -4.01 37.53
C GLY A 662 1.92 -2.69 37.28
N PRO A 663 0.79 -2.48 37.98
CA PRO A 663 -0.10 -1.34 37.73
C PRO A 663 0.50 0.02 38.11
N LYS A 664 1.50 0.07 38.99
CA LYS A 664 2.19 1.29 39.42
C LYS A 664 3.52 1.53 38.67
N ALA A 665 3.97 0.57 37.86
CA ALA A 665 5.30 0.59 37.25
C ALA A 665 5.46 1.65 36.14
N PHE A 666 4.36 2.18 35.62
CA PHE A 666 4.37 3.25 34.61
C PHE A 666 3.53 4.44 35.06
N LYS A 667 3.45 4.69 36.37
CA LYS A 667 3.03 6.01 36.85
C LYS A 667 4.18 6.99 36.62
N LEU A 668 3.86 8.26 36.35
CA LEU A 668 4.88 9.29 36.08
C LEU A 668 5.86 9.41 37.24
N ALA A 669 5.36 9.48 38.48
CA ALA A 669 6.19 9.48 39.69
C ALA A 669 7.16 8.29 39.76
N SER A 670 6.66 7.07 39.57
CA SER A 670 7.50 5.87 39.58
C SER A 670 8.55 5.85 38.47
N LEU A 671 8.29 6.50 37.33
CA LEU A 671 9.25 6.61 36.23
C LEU A 671 10.30 7.68 36.51
N ALA A 672 9.89 8.81 37.05
CA ALA A 672 10.77 9.90 37.41
C ALA A 672 11.75 9.48 38.52
N ASN A 673 11.26 8.79 39.55
CA ASN A 673 12.11 8.32 40.65
C ASN A 673 13.18 7.35 40.14
N ASP A 674 12.79 6.35 39.35
CA ASP A 674 13.71 5.30 38.88
C ASP A 674 14.67 5.77 37.77
N LEU A 675 14.26 6.70 36.90
CA LEU A 675 15.04 7.08 35.71
C LEU A 675 15.71 8.46 35.83
N LEU A 676 15.12 9.38 36.60
CA LEU A 676 15.64 10.74 36.78
C LEU A 676 16.21 10.97 38.18
N GLY A 677 16.05 10.01 39.11
CA GLY A 677 16.52 10.14 40.50
C GLY A 677 15.76 11.21 41.29
N THR A 678 14.53 11.54 40.91
CA THR A 678 13.71 12.49 41.66
C THR A 678 13.27 11.87 42.97
N ASN A 679 13.71 12.41 44.12
CA ASN A 679 13.28 11.93 45.44
C ASN A 679 12.07 12.71 46.00
N LYS A 680 11.39 13.50 45.17
CA LYS A 680 10.30 14.40 45.59
C LYS A 680 8.95 13.79 45.21
N GLU A 681 8.35 13.04 46.11
CA GLU A 681 6.96 12.57 45.94
C GLU A 681 5.95 13.74 46.03
N ASP A 682 6.28 14.81 46.76
CA ASP A 682 5.38 15.91 47.09
C ASP A 682 5.01 16.85 45.92
N GLY A 683 5.71 16.76 44.79
CA GLY A 683 5.48 17.64 43.64
C GLY A 683 4.58 17.06 42.55
N PHE A 684 4.38 15.74 42.53
CA PHE A 684 3.42 15.11 41.63
C PHE A 684 2.01 15.54 42.06
N HIS A 685 1.10 15.78 41.11
CA HIS A 685 -0.23 16.37 41.30
C HIS A 685 -0.33 17.91 41.30
N GLU A 686 0.69 18.57 40.75
CA GLU A 686 0.62 19.93 40.23
C GLU A 686 0.96 19.87 38.73
N ALA A 687 0.06 20.36 37.88
CA ALA A 687 0.14 20.10 36.44
C ALA A 687 1.45 20.61 35.81
N LEU A 688 1.97 21.78 36.22
CA LEU A 688 3.22 22.31 35.67
C LEU A 688 4.41 21.42 36.04
N PHE A 689 4.50 20.97 37.28
CA PHE A 689 5.53 20.04 37.73
C PHE A 689 5.46 18.73 36.94
N GLU A 690 4.27 18.15 36.77
CA GLU A 690 4.10 16.90 36.00
C GLU A 690 4.58 17.06 34.55
N VAL A 691 4.24 18.19 33.91
CA VAL A 691 4.68 18.51 32.55
C VAL A 691 6.21 18.68 32.46
N VAL A 692 6.83 19.38 33.42
CA VAL A 692 8.29 19.55 33.49
C VAL A 692 8.99 18.20 33.64
N ILE A 693 8.46 17.32 34.49
CA ILE A 693 9.01 15.97 34.67
C ILE A 693 8.81 15.12 33.41
N LEU A 694 7.65 15.23 32.76
CA LEU A 694 7.34 14.49 31.54
C LEU A 694 8.30 14.86 30.41
N GLU A 695 8.58 16.15 30.20
CA GLU A 695 9.55 16.60 29.21
C GLU A 695 10.95 16.05 29.51
N LYS A 696 11.43 16.20 30.75
CA LYS A 696 12.73 15.66 31.19
C LYS A 696 12.82 14.15 30.96
N LEU A 697 11.75 13.41 31.25
CA LEU A 697 11.69 11.97 31.05
C LEU A 697 11.81 11.60 29.58
N VAL A 698 11.06 12.26 28.69
CA VAL A 698 11.07 11.98 27.25
C VAL A 698 12.40 12.38 26.60
N LEU A 699 13.01 13.48 27.05
CA LEU A 699 14.37 13.88 26.67
C LEU A 699 15.40 12.85 27.12
N HIS A 700 15.33 12.39 28.38
CA HIS A 700 16.28 11.42 28.95
C HIS A 700 16.30 10.09 28.18
N ILE A 701 15.13 9.59 27.76
CA ILE A 701 15.05 8.33 26.99
C ILE A 701 15.43 8.51 25.51
N ASN A 702 15.69 9.75 25.06
CA ASN A 702 16.02 10.11 23.69
C ASN A 702 15.03 9.57 22.64
N LYS A 703 13.72 9.77 22.88
CA LYS A 703 12.63 9.24 22.04
C LYS A 703 11.77 10.31 21.35
N GLN A 704 12.20 11.57 21.31
CA GLN A 704 11.41 12.64 20.68
C GLN A 704 11.05 12.33 19.22
N ASP A 705 12.00 11.83 18.42
CA ASP A 705 11.76 11.42 17.03
C ASP A 705 10.80 10.23 16.87
N GLU A 706 10.60 9.44 17.94
CA GLU A 706 9.69 8.30 17.93
C GLU A 706 8.25 8.66 18.30
N LEU A 707 8.00 9.84 18.90
CA LEU A 707 6.66 10.29 19.32
C LEU A 707 5.68 10.27 18.15
N ILE A 708 6.12 10.71 16.97
CA ILE A 708 5.29 10.78 15.76
C ILE A 708 4.72 9.42 15.34
N LYS A 709 5.39 8.30 15.70
CA LYS A 709 4.91 6.95 15.39
C LYS A 709 3.65 6.57 16.17
N TYR A 710 3.39 7.26 17.28
CA TYR A 710 2.26 7.05 18.18
C TYR A 710 1.19 8.14 18.07
N LEU A 711 1.34 9.05 17.11
CA LEU A 711 0.40 10.14 16.83
C LEU A 711 -1.03 9.63 16.60
N LYS A 712 -1.97 10.20 17.38
CA LYS A 712 -3.41 10.16 17.11
C LYS A 712 -3.81 11.51 16.49
N PRO A 713 -4.15 11.56 15.18
CA PRO A 713 -4.44 12.82 14.50
C PRO A 713 -5.57 13.62 15.16
N TYR A 714 -5.41 14.95 15.26
CA TYR A 714 -6.37 15.85 15.91
C TYR A 714 -7.79 15.67 15.37
N ASN A 715 -7.96 15.69 14.04
CA ASN A 715 -9.27 15.54 13.39
C ASN A 715 -10.00 14.23 13.76
N LYS A 716 -9.27 13.12 13.91
CA LYS A 716 -9.85 11.83 14.32
C LYS A 716 -10.24 11.85 15.78
N CYS A 717 -9.42 12.45 16.64
CA CYS A 717 -9.74 12.60 18.06
C CYS A 717 -10.96 13.51 18.23
N TYR A 718 -10.99 14.65 17.54
CA TYR A 718 -12.10 15.59 17.52
C TYR A 718 -13.41 14.94 17.06
N GLN A 719 -13.42 14.26 15.91
CA GLN A 719 -14.60 13.57 15.40
C GLN A 719 -15.12 12.52 16.38
N LYS A 720 -14.22 11.75 17.00
CA LYS A 720 -14.59 10.73 17.99
C LYS A 720 -15.20 11.35 19.25
N GLN A 721 -14.65 12.47 19.71
CA GLN A 721 -15.18 13.21 20.86
C GLN A 721 -16.54 13.84 20.53
N SER A 722 -16.65 14.51 19.38
CA SER A 722 -17.91 15.09 18.89
C SER A 722 -19.02 14.05 18.74
N GLU A 723 -18.70 12.84 18.23
CA GLU A 723 -19.67 11.73 18.19
C GLU A 723 -20.08 11.27 19.60
N TYR A 724 -19.13 11.19 20.53
CA TYR A 724 -19.42 10.84 21.92
C TYR A 724 -20.36 11.87 22.57
N ASP A 725 -20.07 13.16 22.41
CA ASP A 725 -20.88 14.25 22.96
C ASP A 725 -22.26 14.30 22.30
N PHE A 726 -22.33 14.13 20.97
CA PHE A 726 -23.59 13.97 20.26
C PHE A 726 -24.44 12.84 20.84
N ILE A 727 -23.84 11.66 21.07
CA ILE A 727 -24.54 10.52 21.65
C ILE A 727 -25.04 10.87 23.05
N GLN A 728 -24.19 11.38 23.94
CA GLN A 728 -24.59 11.68 25.32
C GLN A 728 -25.68 12.75 25.39
N ASN A 729 -25.55 13.82 24.62
CA ASN A 729 -26.51 14.91 24.58
C ASN A 729 -27.88 14.48 24.04
N ASN A 730 -27.90 13.54 23.09
CA ASN A 730 -29.14 13.06 22.48
C ASN A 730 -29.76 11.84 23.18
N MET A 731 -29.03 11.17 24.08
CA MET A 731 -29.56 10.06 24.87
C MET A 731 -30.80 10.42 25.68
N LYS A 732 -30.92 11.69 26.11
CA LYS A 732 -32.09 12.18 26.86
C LYS A 732 -33.41 12.07 26.08
N TYR A 733 -33.36 12.15 24.75
CA TYR A 733 -34.54 12.11 23.87
C TYR A 733 -35.13 10.71 23.66
N LEU A 734 -34.49 9.67 24.20
CA LEU A 734 -35.05 8.32 24.22
C LEU A 734 -36.05 8.09 25.37
N GLU A 735 -36.15 8.99 26.36
CA GLU A 735 -37.14 8.92 27.46
C GLU A 735 -37.19 7.52 28.13
N SER A 736 -38.39 6.93 28.29
CA SER A 736 -38.64 5.60 28.87
C SER A 736 -38.01 4.47 28.06
N LEU A 737 -37.72 4.66 26.77
CA LEU A 737 -37.05 3.66 25.94
C LEU A 737 -35.64 3.33 26.47
N ARG A 738 -34.99 4.24 27.21
CA ARG A 738 -33.70 3.97 27.85
C ARG A 738 -33.74 2.78 28.83
N GLN A 739 -34.89 2.52 29.43
CA GLN A 739 -35.07 1.44 30.40
C GLN A 739 -35.44 0.11 29.72
N VAL A 740 -35.96 0.16 28.48
CA VAL A 740 -36.49 -1.02 27.80
C VAL A 740 -35.51 -1.65 26.81
N VAL A 741 -34.50 -0.89 26.35
CA VAL A 741 -33.46 -1.37 25.41
C VAL A 741 -32.03 -1.25 25.96
N SER A 742 -31.14 -2.15 25.54
CA SER A 742 -29.71 -2.15 25.93
C SER A 742 -28.99 -0.87 25.50
N ARG A 743 -27.90 -0.50 26.18
CA ARG A 743 -27.10 0.69 25.85
C ARG A 743 -26.64 0.71 24.38
N GLU A 744 -26.26 -0.43 23.81
CA GLU A 744 -25.86 -0.54 22.41
C GLU A 744 -26.99 -0.21 21.43
N LEU A 745 -28.22 -0.58 21.78
CA LEU A 745 -29.44 -0.28 21.01
C LEU A 745 -29.76 1.21 21.10
N GLN A 746 -29.67 1.79 22.30
CA GLN A 746 -29.85 3.22 22.53
C GLN A 746 -28.89 4.04 21.66
N VAL A 747 -27.60 3.67 21.62
CA VAL A 747 -26.60 4.35 20.78
C VAL A 747 -26.96 4.28 19.30
N ARG A 748 -27.46 3.14 18.81
CA ARG A 748 -27.89 3.01 17.40
C ARG A 748 -29.10 3.88 17.09
N MET A 749 -30.06 3.96 18.03
CA MET A 749 -31.26 4.80 17.89
C MET A 749 -30.88 6.27 17.81
N VAL A 750 -30.01 6.75 18.71
CA VAL A 750 -29.50 8.13 18.70
C VAL A 750 -28.75 8.43 17.40
N ARG A 751 -27.85 7.54 16.94
CA ARG A 751 -27.15 7.69 15.66
C ARG A 751 -28.07 7.68 14.43
N ALA A 752 -29.27 7.13 14.55
CA ALA A 752 -30.28 7.13 13.50
C ALA A 752 -31.23 8.33 13.61
N GLY A 753 -31.02 9.23 14.58
CA GLY A 753 -31.89 10.38 14.82
C GLY A 753 -33.24 10.02 15.46
N PHE A 754 -33.35 8.86 16.09
CA PHE A 754 -34.61 8.44 16.71
C PHE A 754 -34.74 8.97 18.13
N SER A 755 -35.79 9.74 18.37
CA SER A 755 -36.32 10.08 19.69
C SER A 755 -37.61 9.29 19.97
N ARG A 756 -38.03 9.22 21.24
CA ARG A 756 -39.34 8.62 21.60
C ARG A 756 -40.48 9.38 20.94
N SER A 757 -40.44 10.71 20.96
CA SER A 757 -41.43 11.58 20.30
C SER A 757 -41.52 11.35 18.79
N PHE A 758 -40.39 11.19 18.10
CA PHE A 758 -40.34 10.89 16.68
C PHE A 758 -40.99 9.54 16.37
N LEU A 759 -40.66 8.49 17.15
CA LEU A 759 -41.25 7.16 16.97
C LEU A 759 -42.74 7.14 17.30
N LEU A 760 -43.19 7.87 18.33
CA LEU A 760 -44.60 8.05 18.64
C LEU A 760 -45.37 8.73 17.52
N LYS A 761 -44.79 9.80 16.94
CA LYS A 761 -45.38 10.50 15.81
C LYS A 761 -45.54 9.55 14.62
N LYS A 762 -44.50 8.79 14.27
CA LYS A 762 -44.56 7.79 13.19
C LYS A 762 -45.52 6.64 13.49
N LEU A 763 -45.67 6.25 14.74
CA LEU A 763 -46.67 5.26 15.14
C LEU A 763 -48.10 5.76 14.88
N LYS A 764 -48.38 7.04 15.14
CA LYS A 764 -49.70 7.66 14.92
C LYS A 764 -50.01 7.91 13.44
N GLU A 765 -49.01 8.34 12.66
CA GLU A 765 -49.17 8.69 11.24
C GLU A 765 -49.23 7.47 10.33
N GLU A 766 -48.34 6.50 10.54
CA GLU A 766 -48.04 5.42 9.57
C GLU A 766 -48.35 4.02 10.14
N GLY A 767 -48.69 3.93 11.43
CA GLY A 767 -49.04 2.70 12.11
C GLY A 767 -47.84 1.85 12.56
N GLU A 768 -48.16 0.76 13.28
CA GLU A 768 -47.17 -0.11 13.94
C GLU A 768 -46.23 -0.81 12.97
N LYS A 769 -46.75 -1.30 11.85
CA LYS A 769 -45.94 -2.00 10.83
C LYS A 769 -44.82 -1.11 10.31
N TYR A 770 -45.11 0.16 10.03
CA TYR A 770 -44.13 1.12 9.55
C TYR A 770 -43.00 1.35 10.55
N VAL A 771 -43.33 1.53 11.84
CA VAL A 771 -42.32 1.73 12.89
C VAL A 771 -41.45 0.48 13.07
N LEU A 772 -42.03 -0.72 12.98
CA LEU A 772 -41.27 -1.98 13.03
C LEU A 772 -40.32 -2.13 11.83
N ASP A 773 -40.78 -1.78 10.63
CA ASP A 773 -39.95 -1.81 9.42
C ASP A 773 -38.82 -0.76 9.51
N LEU A 774 -39.10 0.44 10.04
CA LEU A 774 -38.14 1.50 10.26
C LEU A 774 -37.03 1.12 11.26
N LEU A 775 -37.37 0.40 12.33
CA LEU A 775 -36.41 -0.09 13.34
C LEU A 775 -35.64 -1.32 12.86
N SER A 776 -36.25 -2.15 12.01
CA SER A 776 -35.67 -3.40 11.50
C SER A 776 -34.99 -3.27 10.12
N GLU A 777 -35.05 -2.07 9.54
CA GLU A 777 -34.46 -1.68 8.26
C GLU A 777 -33.04 -2.22 8.14
N LYS A 778 -32.73 -2.86 7.01
CA LYS A 778 -31.41 -3.45 6.79
C LYS A 778 -30.46 -2.38 6.25
N MET A 779 -29.28 -2.30 6.83
CA MET A 779 -28.15 -1.62 6.21
C MET A 779 -27.58 -2.48 5.07
N ALA A 780 -26.67 -1.91 4.26
CA ALA A 780 -25.93 -2.57 3.17
C ALA A 780 -25.53 -4.02 3.45
N ASP A 781 -25.01 -4.21 4.65
CA ASP A 781 -24.28 -5.39 5.07
C ASP A 781 -25.24 -6.47 5.60
N GLY A 782 -26.54 -6.29 5.38
CA GLY A 782 -27.61 -7.19 5.82
C GLY A 782 -27.94 -7.10 7.31
N LYS A 783 -27.19 -6.30 8.10
CA LYS A 783 -27.45 -6.10 9.53
C LYS A 783 -28.56 -5.07 9.75
N PRO A 784 -29.33 -5.22 10.83
CA PRO A 784 -30.37 -4.26 11.15
C PRO A 784 -29.77 -2.91 11.58
N LYS A 785 -30.35 -1.82 11.07
CA LYS A 785 -30.04 -0.41 11.38
C LYS A 785 -30.16 -0.16 12.89
N ILE A 786 -31.27 -0.62 13.50
CA ILE A 786 -31.43 -0.67 14.96
C ILE A 786 -31.37 -2.13 15.44
N THR A 787 -32.39 -2.94 15.14
CA THR A 787 -32.46 -4.35 15.55
C THR A 787 -33.47 -5.18 14.76
N LYS A 788 -33.23 -6.49 14.65
CA LYS A 788 -34.19 -7.51 14.18
C LYS A 788 -34.67 -8.44 15.30
N ASN A 789 -34.23 -8.17 16.53
CA ASN A 789 -34.63 -8.98 17.66
C ASN A 789 -36.08 -8.66 18.00
N ASN A 790 -36.98 -9.63 17.76
CA ASN A 790 -38.40 -9.49 18.01
C ASN A 790 -38.71 -9.07 19.45
N MET A 791 -37.98 -9.58 20.46
CA MET A 791 -38.19 -9.17 21.85
C MET A 791 -37.87 -7.69 22.08
N ALA A 792 -36.80 -7.18 21.46
CA ALA A 792 -36.44 -5.77 21.58
C ALA A 792 -37.46 -4.87 20.87
N LEU A 793 -37.94 -5.29 19.69
CA LEU A 793 -38.99 -4.58 18.96
C LEU A 793 -40.30 -4.55 19.73
N THR A 794 -40.74 -5.68 20.29
CA THR A 794 -41.94 -5.75 21.14
C THR A 794 -41.81 -4.85 22.37
N LYS A 795 -40.64 -4.82 23.03
CA LYS A 795 -40.40 -3.92 24.17
C LYS A 795 -40.51 -2.45 23.79
N ILE A 796 -39.93 -2.04 22.65
CA ILE A 796 -40.04 -0.68 22.13
C ILE A 796 -41.51 -0.35 21.82
N MET A 797 -42.23 -1.23 21.13
CA MET A 797 -43.64 -1.01 20.77
C MET A 797 -44.55 -0.91 21.98
N ASN A 798 -44.34 -1.76 23.00
CA ASN A 798 -45.10 -1.70 24.24
C ASN A 798 -44.84 -0.39 25.00
N ASP A 799 -43.63 0.15 24.94
CA ASP A 799 -43.31 1.45 25.53
C ASP A 799 -43.92 2.63 24.77
N LEU A 800 -43.99 2.55 23.43
CA LEU A 800 -44.63 3.57 22.60
C LEU A 800 -46.16 3.56 22.68
N LYS A 801 -46.76 2.44 23.11
CA LYS A 801 -48.22 2.30 23.31
C LYS A 801 -48.67 2.67 24.72
N LYS A 802 -47.72 2.90 25.64
CA LYS A 802 -47.95 3.51 26.96
C LYS A 802 -47.92 5.03 26.81
#